data_AF-A0A1Y0G0S5-F1
#
_entry.id   AF-A0A1Y0G0S5-F1
#
_cell.length_a   1.000
_cell.length_b   1.000
_cell.length_c   1.000
_cell.angle_alpha   90.00
_cell.angle_beta   90.00
_cell.angle_gamma   90.00
#
_symmetry.space_group_name_H-M   'P 1'
#
loop_
_entity.id
_entity.type
_entity.pdbx_description
1 polymer ?
#
loop_
_entity_poly.entity_id
_entity_poly.type
_entity_poly.pdbx_seq_one_letter_code
_entity_poly.pdbx_strand_id
1 'polypeptide(L)'
;MKKSPAVSWFRWVILLLVCVGAHGETVNVVPSPAWVVEIPVKTPLKIPEDDIRGGIHYLLIDRQLKVNDADGQVVFHHYANYIVNQLGLESSSQLDVSFDPAYQSLSFHRIGIWRDGKFLDKSKTAKYSLLQREEDLEKLIYDGRLSANVILDDVRVGDIIDYSYSITGVNPVYKGIFSYSFYTQWSVPFDYQHVRVLWEKSTPLIIKQLNRASEQQSNIYGDGVEYIFENRDRSALLVNSQTPDWYDPYGQVFLTDTPEWKDIVSWALPLYLPASDPAKEISEIAERIRSEHKTVDAQIHAALVFVQAEIRYLGLEMGENSHKPSAANETLARRYGDCKDKTVLLISLLKSLGVSATPALVNTSAYREIANYPPAGTVFDHVIVHLEYQGKNWWIDPTRQHQKGNLTNIFQPDYGYALLIKEGVNELVPMTAARKSKQVVVDAFDLDQGMSERAGYVVTSKYYGEQGDHQRYSLADSSNTEVAEQYLNFYKKYYDGIAIKEPLKVVDSDDADFLSVTETYEISNIWEKDKDGDFVASFYANSVDSSLKKVDETRRNSPFELAYPHHVVQEIEIKLRDKNWTFEEDSFVEKNDFFYFRSSVKFDDSDNLLRLVYEYRSLSNHVPAEKIDTYIKAQKRAADNTSYEIYEFSEEPVVDSDIYFYLIAVLYALLVIFVLINWYRDSDRKLFYDVAVFYPISVVKVITLLFFTLGTYSCYWFYRNWSYIKRKDQRNISPFWRAVFESFWFYPIAYRIANSDEPKQQNMPRSAWILGVFAVLYFISALLMDKFILIGLALGSALLVILVRQVNAYQQSSAEIYSHHSRWKLRHFLLLIAFSPLFLLAFGQELRLLPADKVVAGDYLLQRDLKFMQRNNIIAANDKLIYFYSDDSFSIRSDGNGLTEQGVFSYWEGDDGELYRETAKFFEMQKIEFSKGSYGVNSILTVYREDGSDFLLYLTTEESGDEEFEKELRKRWGDARLLHEKELAFSEDATVMKLELKAIKHGIEQIIHKALIKNDQASQRLLAELYSRGLMVQQNIHRAIYFYELAYRQGNMSSGADLAWHLAIMSHGSGALERAEEIATELLEKDGGARAREVLAAVYAANGEFARAIVEQQRAVALVDDKNKAIAKRRLSVYQASQPWTEVWSVDTVAGSEMLPLVRQAPHYPLAALQKKVEGNIVFQFDVMADGSVANIAVESEEPEGYFEAAGREALQKFIYIPQMSNGVAIDTKDVKNKFTFTLTD
;
A
#
# COMPACT_ATOMS: atom_id res chain seq x y z
N MET A 1 -52.59 -70.05 -9.10
CA MET A 1 -53.78 -70.70 -8.48
C MET A 1 -54.33 -69.81 -7.36
N LYS A 2 -55.59 -70.01 -6.95
CA LYS A 2 -56.27 -69.19 -5.91
C LYS A 2 -55.82 -69.55 -4.48
N LYS A 3 -55.67 -68.50 -3.64
CA LYS A 3 -55.92 -68.40 -2.18
C LYS A 3 -55.23 -69.36 -1.19
N SER A 4 -54.66 -68.77 -0.13
CA SER A 4 -54.97 -69.15 1.27
C SER A 4 -54.71 -67.96 2.23
N PRO A 5 -55.66 -67.58 3.13
CA PRO A 5 -55.47 -66.50 4.10
C PRO A 5 -55.22 -67.05 5.52
N ALA A 6 -53.97 -67.04 5.99
CA ALA A 6 -53.62 -67.51 7.35
C ALA A 6 -52.55 -66.67 8.08
N VAL A 7 -51.99 -65.62 7.46
CA VAL A 7 -50.79 -64.92 7.98
C VAL A 7 -51.06 -63.47 8.43
N SER A 8 -52.28 -62.94 8.25
CA SER A 8 -52.55 -61.52 8.53
C SER A 8 -52.61 -61.17 10.02
N TRP A 9 -52.94 -62.10 10.92
CA TRP A 9 -53.09 -61.80 12.36
C TRP A 9 -51.75 -61.72 13.12
N PHE A 10 -50.73 -62.48 12.71
CA PHE A 10 -49.43 -62.47 13.40
C PHE A 10 -48.54 -61.26 13.02
N ARG A 11 -48.79 -60.63 11.87
CA ARG A 11 -48.02 -59.46 11.41
C ARG A 11 -48.38 -58.17 12.14
N TRP A 12 -49.63 -57.99 12.58
CA TRP A 12 -50.04 -56.76 13.28
C TRP A 12 -49.52 -56.65 14.72
N VAL A 13 -49.27 -57.78 15.40
CA VAL A 13 -48.70 -57.77 16.77
C VAL A 13 -47.20 -57.45 16.75
N ILE A 14 -46.45 -57.94 15.75
CA ILE A 14 -45.02 -57.63 15.62
C ILE A 14 -44.79 -56.19 15.13
N LEU A 15 -45.65 -55.64 14.27
CA LEU A 15 -45.59 -54.23 13.87
C LEU A 15 -45.94 -53.24 14.99
N LEU A 16 -46.66 -53.67 16.04
CA LEU A 16 -46.93 -52.84 17.22
C LEU A 16 -45.81 -52.89 18.28
N LEU A 17 -44.91 -53.86 18.21
CA LEU A 17 -43.74 -54.00 19.10
C LEU A 17 -42.42 -53.47 18.50
N VAL A 18 -42.43 -52.99 17.25
CA VAL A 18 -41.28 -52.36 16.58
C VAL A 18 -41.46 -50.84 16.43
N CYS A 19 -42.63 -50.29 16.79
CA CYS A 19 -42.88 -48.84 16.80
C CYS A 19 -42.59 -48.15 18.15
N VAL A 20 -41.92 -48.82 19.09
CA VAL A 20 -41.39 -48.21 20.32
C VAL A 20 -39.87 -48.40 20.30
N GLY A 21 -39.18 -47.42 19.72
CA GLY A 21 -37.74 -47.52 19.44
C GLY A 21 -37.14 -46.42 18.56
N ALA A 22 -37.96 -45.45 18.12
CA ALA A 22 -37.50 -44.19 17.55
C ALA A 22 -38.19 -43.04 18.27
N HIS A 23 -37.89 -42.88 19.57
CA HIS A 23 -37.98 -41.55 20.16
C HIS A 23 -36.89 -40.74 19.47
N GLY A 24 -37.25 -39.74 18.66
CA GLY A 24 -36.30 -38.69 18.36
C GLY A 24 -35.82 -38.11 19.68
N GLU A 25 -34.51 -38.00 19.88
CA GLU A 25 -33.95 -37.48 21.12
C GLU A 25 -34.46 -36.05 21.30
N THR A 26 -35.42 -35.92 22.22
CA THR A 26 -36.01 -34.63 22.55
C THR A 26 -35.03 -33.95 23.47
N VAL A 27 -34.44 -32.85 23.00
CA VAL A 27 -33.63 -31.97 23.82
C VAL A 27 -34.54 -31.40 24.90
N ASN A 28 -34.44 -31.95 26.11
CA ASN A 28 -35.32 -31.62 27.22
C ASN A 28 -34.65 -30.60 28.14
N VAL A 29 -35.41 -29.60 28.57
CA VAL A 29 -34.98 -28.63 29.57
C VAL A 29 -35.32 -29.17 30.96
N VAL A 30 -34.30 -29.37 31.80
CA VAL A 30 -34.39 -30.00 33.13
C VAL A 30 -33.80 -29.08 34.21
N PRO A 31 -34.20 -29.14 35.49
CA PRO A 31 -33.63 -28.27 36.53
C PRO A 31 -32.10 -28.34 36.60
N SER A 32 -31.44 -27.21 36.90
CA SER A 32 -29.99 -27.14 37.11
C SER A 32 -29.54 -28.12 38.21
N PRO A 33 -28.33 -28.71 38.10
CA PRO A 33 -27.81 -29.60 39.14
C PRO A 33 -27.70 -28.89 40.49
N ALA A 34 -28.07 -29.57 41.58
CA ALA A 34 -28.20 -28.95 42.92
C ALA A 34 -26.88 -28.43 43.54
N TRP A 35 -25.72 -28.71 42.93
CA TRP A 35 -24.41 -28.21 43.34
C TRP A 35 -24.00 -26.91 42.62
N VAL A 36 -24.72 -26.50 41.57
CA VAL A 36 -24.51 -25.26 40.82
C VAL A 36 -25.02 -24.08 41.65
N VAL A 37 -24.21 -23.02 41.74
CA VAL A 37 -24.58 -21.78 42.42
C VAL A 37 -25.14 -20.80 41.38
N GLU A 38 -26.43 -20.49 41.44
CA GLU A 38 -27.05 -19.59 40.44
C GLU A 38 -26.45 -18.18 40.49
N ILE A 39 -25.88 -17.73 39.38
CA ILE A 39 -25.32 -16.38 39.23
C ILE A 39 -26.38 -15.45 38.61
N PRO A 40 -26.80 -14.38 39.30
CA PRO A 40 -27.84 -13.49 38.78
C PRO A 40 -27.33 -12.65 37.62
N VAL A 41 -27.99 -12.73 36.47
CA VAL A 41 -27.78 -11.84 35.32
C VAL A 41 -28.09 -10.40 35.73
N LYS A 42 -27.13 -9.49 35.55
CA LYS A 42 -27.30 -8.06 35.79
C LYS A 42 -27.29 -7.34 34.45
N THR A 43 -28.25 -6.45 34.22
CA THR A 43 -28.20 -5.53 33.08
C THR A 43 -27.30 -4.35 33.46
N PRO A 44 -26.21 -4.07 32.72
CA PRO A 44 -25.34 -2.94 32.99
C PRO A 44 -26.05 -1.60 32.71
N LEU A 45 -25.59 -0.54 33.36
CA LEU A 45 -26.14 0.82 33.17
C LEU A 45 -25.74 1.45 31.83
N LYS A 46 -24.67 0.97 31.20
CA LYS A 46 -24.20 1.38 29.87
C LYS A 46 -23.58 0.18 29.17
N ILE A 47 -23.95 -0.04 27.91
CA ILE A 47 -23.31 -1.00 27.01
C ILE A 47 -22.13 -0.31 26.31
N PRO A 48 -20.94 -0.94 26.19
CA PRO A 48 -19.77 -0.33 25.54
C PRO A 48 -19.86 -0.44 24.01
N GLU A 49 -20.85 0.21 23.40
CA GLU A 49 -21.20 0.06 21.98
C GLU A 49 -20.01 0.26 21.01
N ASP A 50 -19.09 1.17 21.35
CA ASP A 50 -17.88 1.47 20.57
C ASP A 50 -16.85 0.30 20.54
N ASP A 51 -16.85 -0.58 21.55
CA ASP A 51 -15.90 -1.69 21.71
C ASP A 51 -16.46 -3.05 21.23
N ILE A 52 -17.72 -3.10 20.81
CA ILE A 52 -18.42 -4.35 20.48
C ILE A 52 -18.10 -4.82 19.05
N ARG A 53 -17.70 -6.09 18.94
CA ARG A 53 -17.55 -6.81 17.66
C ARG A 53 -18.61 -7.92 17.57
N GLY A 54 -19.11 -8.18 16.36
CA GLY A 54 -20.18 -9.17 16.12
C GLY A 54 -21.59 -8.76 16.58
N GLY A 55 -21.75 -7.60 17.23
CA GLY A 55 -23.07 -7.08 17.64
C GLY A 55 -23.62 -7.67 18.95
N ILE A 56 -22.79 -8.34 19.74
CA ILE A 56 -23.15 -9.03 20.98
C ILE A 56 -22.30 -8.47 22.12
N HIS A 57 -22.89 -8.31 23.31
CA HIS A 57 -22.17 -8.00 24.55
C HIS A 57 -22.40 -9.08 25.60
N TYR A 58 -21.32 -9.62 26.18
CA TYR A 58 -21.41 -10.72 27.16
C TYR A 58 -21.60 -10.17 28.57
N LEU A 59 -22.81 -10.29 29.11
CA LEU A 59 -23.14 -9.86 30.47
C LEU A 59 -22.72 -10.88 31.53
N LEU A 60 -22.82 -12.17 31.18
CA LEU A 60 -22.41 -13.28 32.04
C LEU A 60 -21.78 -14.40 31.21
N ILE A 61 -20.61 -14.86 31.66
CA ILE A 61 -19.96 -16.10 31.26
C ILE A 61 -19.71 -16.90 32.53
N ASP A 62 -20.68 -17.73 32.94
CA ASP A 62 -20.53 -18.64 34.09
C ASP A 62 -20.18 -20.05 33.61
N ARG A 63 -19.15 -20.64 34.22
CA ARG A 63 -18.74 -22.04 34.02
C ARG A 63 -18.51 -22.68 35.38
N GLN A 64 -19.24 -23.74 35.69
CA GLN A 64 -19.06 -24.45 36.95
C GLN A 64 -18.73 -25.91 36.66
N LEU A 65 -17.63 -26.38 37.20
CA LEU A 65 -17.13 -27.74 37.03
C LEU A 65 -17.33 -28.50 38.33
N LYS A 66 -17.82 -29.74 38.24
CA LYS A 66 -17.72 -30.73 39.30
C LYS A 66 -16.85 -31.88 38.81
N VAL A 67 -15.81 -32.22 39.55
CA VAL A 67 -14.85 -33.27 39.19
C VAL A 67 -14.65 -34.21 40.39
N ASN A 68 -14.94 -35.49 40.19
CA ASN A 68 -14.75 -36.52 41.21
C ASN A 68 -14.40 -37.89 40.59
N ASP A 69 -13.94 -38.84 41.42
CA ASP A 69 -13.49 -40.16 40.96
C ASP A 69 -14.63 -41.14 40.58
N ALA A 70 -15.90 -40.79 40.86
CA ALA A 70 -17.04 -41.72 40.78
C ALA A 70 -18.07 -41.39 39.67
N ASP A 71 -18.46 -40.12 39.57
CA ASP A 71 -19.37 -39.56 38.56
C ASP A 71 -18.61 -38.91 37.38
N GLY A 72 -17.28 -38.75 37.51
CA GLY A 72 -16.42 -38.17 36.49
C GLY A 72 -16.45 -36.64 36.49
N GLN A 73 -16.72 -36.05 35.32
CA GLN A 73 -16.74 -34.59 35.12
C GLN A 73 -18.12 -34.12 34.65
N VAL A 74 -18.65 -33.10 35.31
CA VAL A 74 -19.81 -32.33 34.86
C VAL A 74 -19.39 -30.87 34.70
N VAL A 75 -19.67 -30.29 33.53
CA VAL A 75 -19.44 -28.87 33.24
C VAL A 75 -20.78 -28.19 32.97
N PHE A 76 -21.21 -27.35 33.90
CA PHE A 76 -22.32 -26.43 33.73
C PHE A 76 -21.83 -25.14 33.07
N HIS A 77 -22.62 -24.64 32.12
CA HIS A 77 -22.40 -23.39 31.40
C HIS A 77 -23.65 -22.52 31.51
N HIS A 78 -23.49 -21.24 31.78
CA HIS A 78 -24.56 -20.24 31.73
C HIS A 78 -24.06 -18.96 31.08
N TYR A 79 -24.73 -18.56 30.01
CA TYR A 79 -24.42 -17.37 29.23
C TYR A 79 -25.59 -16.39 29.25
N ALA A 80 -25.28 -15.10 29.39
CA ALA A 80 -26.23 -14.02 29.19
C ALA A 80 -25.66 -12.98 28.21
N ASN A 81 -26.27 -12.88 27.04
CA ASN A 81 -25.75 -12.13 25.89
C ASN A 81 -26.73 -11.03 25.49
N TYR A 82 -26.32 -9.76 25.60
CA TYR A 82 -27.12 -8.61 25.16
C TYR A 82 -26.96 -8.37 23.66
N ILE A 83 -28.07 -8.22 22.95
CA ILE A 83 -28.09 -8.01 21.50
C ILE A 83 -28.03 -6.53 21.18
N VAL A 84 -26.90 -6.08 20.65
CA VAL A 84 -26.60 -4.66 20.40
C VAL A 84 -27.15 -4.19 19.06
N ASN A 85 -27.10 -5.03 18.03
CA ASN A 85 -27.54 -4.67 16.68
C ASN A 85 -28.02 -5.90 15.88
N GLN A 86 -28.42 -5.65 14.62
CA GLN A 86 -28.98 -6.67 13.72
C GLN A 86 -28.04 -7.86 13.46
N LEU A 87 -26.72 -7.64 13.38
CA LEU A 87 -25.74 -8.73 13.19
C LEU A 87 -25.66 -9.64 14.43
N GLY A 88 -25.73 -9.04 15.62
CA GLY A 88 -25.81 -9.79 16.88
C GLY A 88 -27.12 -10.57 17.01
N LEU A 89 -28.23 -10.05 16.47
CA LEU A 89 -29.52 -10.73 16.43
C LEU A 89 -29.46 -11.96 15.52
N GLU A 90 -28.92 -11.81 14.32
CA GLU A 90 -28.77 -12.90 13.34
C GLU A 90 -27.89 -14.03 13.89
N SER A 91 -26.75 -13.69 14.50
CA SER A 91 -25.81 -14.67 15.05
C SER A 91 -26.25 -15.29 16.38
N SER A 92 -26.91 -14.55 17.28
CA SER A 92 -27.28 -15.08 18.61
C SER A 92 -28.64 -15.76 18.70
N SER A 93 -29.56 -15.49 17.75
CA SER A 93 -30.90 -16.12 17.76
C SER A 93 -30.87 -17.63 17.50
N GLN A 94 -29.71 -18.16 17.12
CA GLN A 94 -29.40 -19.57 17.01
C GLN A 94 -28.33 -19.94 18.06
N LEU A 95 -28.61 -20.90 18.92
CA LEU A 95 -27.65 -21.45 19.88
C LEU A 95 -27.14 -22.79 19.35
N ASP A 96 -25.83 -22.97 19.27
CA ASP A 96 -25.21 -24.23 18.89
C ASP A 96 -24.33 -24.74 20.05
N VAL A 97 -24.64 -25.94 20.55
CA VAL A 97 -23.90 -26.60 21.64
C VAL A 97 -23.40 -27.97 21.17
N SER A 98 -22.08 -28.08 20.97
CA SER A 98 -21.42 -29.32 20.54
C SER A 98 -21.05 -30.22 21.72
N PHE A 99 -21.24 -31.54 21.56
CA PHE A 99 -20.81 -32.57 22.51
C PHE A 99 -20.52 -33.89 21.78
N ASP A 100 -19.66 -34.75 22.36
CA ASP A 100 -19.42 -36.11 21.84
C ASP A 100 -20.43 -37.10 22.46
N PRO A 101 -21.37 -37.67 21.67
CA PRO A 101 -22.41 -38.56 22.20
C PRO A 101 -21.91 -39.93 22.67
N ALA A 102 -20.66 -40.31 22.36
CA ALA A 102 -20.11 -41.61 22.76
C ALA A 102 -19.75 -41.69 24.25
N TYR A 103 -19.45 -40.54 24.87
CA TYR A 103 -19.12 -40.47 26.31
C TYR A 103 -19.65 -39.21 27.01
N GLN A 104 -20.34 -38.30 26.33
CA GLN A 104 -20.98 -37.13 26.92
C GLN A 104 -22.50 -37.14 26.72
N SER A 105 -23.20 -36.52 27.66
CA SER A 105 -24.61 -36.19 27.54
C SER A 105 -24.84 -34.70 27.80
N LEU A 106 -25.69 -34.09 26.97
CA LEU A 106 -26.09 -32.70 27.09
C LEU A 106 -27.45 -32.58 27.78
N SER A 107 -27.59 -31.62 28.69
CA SER A 107 -28.87 -31.25 29.30
C SER A 107 -29.00 -29.73 29.35
N PHE A 108 -30.07 -29.17 28.78
CA PHE A 108 -30.35 -27.74 28.94
C PHE A 108 -31.10 -27.51 30.25
N HIS A 109 -30.90 -26.33 30.85
CA HIS A 109 -31.50 -25.96 32.14
C HIS A 109 -32.33 -24.69 32.08
N ARG A 110 -31.95 -23.76 31.19
CA ARG A 110 -32.62 -22.48 30.99
C ARG A 110 -32.46 -22.07 29.54
N ILE A 111 -33.55 -21.61 28.92
CA ILE A 111 -33.55 -21.05 27.56
C ILE A 111 -34.63 -19.97 27.53
N GLY A 112 -34.23 -18.71 27.39
CA GLY A 112 -35.17 -17.60 27.30
C GLY A 112 -34.52 -16.27 26.96
N ILE A 113 -35.32 -15.22 26.98
CA ILE A 113 -34.86 -13.84 26.75
C ILE A 113 -35.34 -12.92 27.86
N TRP A 114 -34.55 -11.91 28.23
CA TRP A 114 -35.02 -10.78 29.02
C TRP A 114 -35.40 -9.62 28.11
N ARG A 115 -36.61 -9.11 28.31
CA ARG A 115 -37.14 -7.90 27.65
C ARG A 115 -37.86 -7.05 28.69
N ASP A 116 -37.58 -5.75 28.74
CA ASP A 116 -38.16 -4.81 29.71
C ASP A 116 -38.08 -5.28 31.18
N GLY A 117 -36.96 -5.92 31.55
CA GLY A 117 -36.73 -6.48 32.90
C GLY A 117 -37.55 -7.74 33.23
N LYS A 118 -38.23 -8.35 32.25
CA LYS A 118 -39.00 -9.59 32.41
C LYS A 118 -38.35 -10.73 31.63
N PHE A 119 -38.17 -11.87 32.29
CA PHE A 119 -37.76 -13.10 31.63
C PHE A 119 -38.95 -13.73 30.88
N LEU A 120 -38.72 -14.05 29.61
CA LEU A 120 -39.63 -14.79 28.73
C LEU A 120 -39.01 -16.17 28.47
N ASP A 121 -39.62 -17.20 29.06
CA ASP A 121 -39.24 -18.60 28.84
C ASP A 121 -39.50 -19.00 27.37
N LYS A 122 -38.45 -19.44 26.67
CA LYS A 122 -38.48 -19.87 25.26
C LYS A 122 -38.35 -21.38 25.12
N SER A 123 -38.20 -22.13 26.21
CA SER A 123 -37.99 -23.59 26.20
C SER A 123 -39.05 -24.40 25.44
N LYS A 124 -40.27 -23.86 25.28
CA LYS A 124 -41.41 -24.51 24.60
C LYS A 124 -41.69 -23.97 23.19
N THR A 125 -41.09 -22.85 22.81
CA THR A 125 -41.33 -22.17 21.53
C THR A 125 -40.11 -22.22 20.61
N ALA A 126 -38.91 -22.35 21.19
CA ALA A 126 -37.68 -22.64 20.48
C ALA A 126 -37.77 -23.95 19.68
N LYS A 127 -37.06 -23.98 18.54
CA LYS A 127 -36.94 -25.19 17.71
C LYS A 127 -35.60 -25.86 18.00
N TYR A 128 -35.67 -27.14 18.35
CA TYR A 128 -34.50 -27.96 18.64
C TYR A 128 -34.21 -28.88 17.45
N SER A 129 -32.95 -28.99 17.07
CA SER A 129 -32.47 -30.05 16.19
C SER A 129 -31.11 -30.55 16.67
N LEU A 130 -30.88 -31.87 16.59
CA LEU A 130 -29.57 -32.46 16.75
C LEU A 130 -28.99 -32.65 15.35
N LEU A 131 -27.87 -31.98 15.09
CA LEU A 131 -27.19 -31.96 13.81
C LEU A 131 -25.82 -32.64 14.01
N GLN A 132 -25.55 -33.69 13.24
CA GLN A 132 -24.18 -34.20 13.12
C GLN A 132 -23.45 -33.28 12.14
N ARG A 133 -22.50 -32.49 12.67
CA ARG A 133 -21.69 -31.54 11.90
C ARG A 133 -20.23 -31.89 12.10
N GLU A 134 -19.68 -32.62 11.15
CA GLU A 134 -18.24 -32.90 11.06
C GLU A 134 -17.57 -31.61 10.54
N GLU A 135 -16.89 -30.84 11.41
CA GLU A 135 -16.34 -29.52 11.03
C GLU A 135 -15.06 -29.59 10.19
N ASP A 136 -14.36 -30.73 10.20
CA ASP A 136 -13.13 -31.00 9.44
C ASP A 136 -13.36 -32.07 8.34
N LEU A 137 -14.59 -32.20 7.84
CA LEU A 137 -14.98 -33.23 6.87
C LEU A 137 -14.20 -33.13 5.54
N GLU A 138 -13.92 -31.91 5.09
CA GLU A 138 -13.10 -31.63 3.91
C GLU A 138 -11.64 -32.04 4.08
N LYS A 139 -11.15 -32.13 5.33
CA LYS A 139 -9.84 -32.69 5.68
C LYS A 139 -9.88 -34.21 5.89
N LEU A 140 -11.02 -34.84 5.62
CA LEU A 140 -11.30 -36.26 5.86
C LEU A 140 -11.17 -36.66 7.34
N ILE A 141 -11.57 -35.77 8.26
CA ILE A 141 -11.63 -36.06 9.69
C ILE A 141 -13.11 -36.16 10.10
N TYR A 142 -13.42 -37.24 10.83
CA TYR A 142 -14.73 -37.48 11.42
C TYR A 142 -14.54 -37.61 12.94
N ASP A 143 -15.15 -36.70 13.70
CA ASP A 143 -15.13 -36.72 15.17
C ASP A 143 -16.43 -37.29 15.76
N GLY A 144 -17.52 -37.32 14.97
CA GLY A 144 -18.81 -37.86 15.38
C GLY A 144 -19.57 -37.01 16.40
N ARG A 145 -19.18 -35.74 16.61
CA ARG A 145 -19.87 -34.83 17.53
C ARG A 145 -21.25 -34.46 17.03
N LEU A 146 -22.15 -34.20 17.99
CA LEU A 146 -23.48 -33.68 17.75
C LEU A 146 -23.56 -32.23 18.22
N SER A 147 -24.04 -31.36 17.34
CA SER A 147 -24.43 -29.99 17.65
C SER A 147 -25.93 -29.95 17.96
N ALA A 148 -26.27 -29.67 19.22
CA ALA A 148 -27.62 -29.31 19.60
C ALA A 148 -27.90 -27.85 19.20
N ASN A 149 -28.60 -27.72 18.08
CA ASN A 149 -29.00 -26.46 17.48
C ASN A 149 -30.37 -26.03 18.03
N VAL A 150 -30.44 -24.81 18.58
CA VAL A 150 -31.65 -24.23 19.20
C VAL A 150 -31.96 -22.87 18.58
N ILE A 151 -33.01 -22.80 17.77
CA ILE A 151 -33.46 -21.55 17.13
C ILE A 151 -34.53 -20.90 18.00
N LEU A 152 -34.28 -19.68 18.45
CA LEU A 152 -35.17 -18.88 19.30
C LEU A 152 -36.14 -18.04 18.45
N ASP A 153 -37.41 -18.00 18.83
CA ASP A 153 -38.44 -17.16 18.20
C ASP A 153 -38.55 -15.77 18.85
N ASP A 154 -39.06 -14.77 18.12
CA ASP A 154 -39.31 -13.38 18.61
C ASP A 154 -38.16 -12.81 19.46
N VAL A 155 -36.93 -12.91 18.95
CA VAL A 155 -35.75 -12.22 19.48
C VAL A 155 -35.59 -10.87 18.77
N ARG A 156 -35.12 -9.85 19.47
CA ARG A 156 -34.99 -8.46 18.98
C ARG A 156 -33.70 -7.82 19.47
N VAL A 157 -33.25 -6.79 18.76
CA VAL A 157 -32.22 -5.87 19.26
C VAL A 157 -32.67 -5.26 20.59
N GLY A 158 -31.78 -5.26 21.58
CA GLY A 158 -32.06 -4.85 22.96
C GLY A 158 -32.49 -5.96 23.92
N ASP A 159 -32.77 -7.18 23.44
CA ASP A 159 -33.01 -8.33 24.31
C ASP A 159 -31.69 -8.87 24.90
N ILE A 160 -31.78 -9.52 26.07
CA ILE A 160 -30.70 -10.39 26.58
C ILE A 160 -31.11 -11.83 26.36
N ILE A 161 -30.37 -12.60 25.57
CA ILE A 161 -30.53 -14.07 25.51
C ILE A 161 -29.86 -14.67 26.75
N ASP A 162 -30.59 -15.49 27.49
CA ASP A 162 -30.17 -16.10 28.75
C ASP A 162 -30.43 -17.60 28.69
N TYR A 163 -29.35 -18.38 28.65
CA TYR A 163 -29.40 -19.83 28.50
C TYR A 163 -28.30 -20.56 29.28
N SER A 164 -28.63 -21.75 29.76
CA SER A 164 -27.69 -22.61 30.47
C SER A 164 -27.90 -24.08 30.15
N TYR A 165 -26.80 -24.84 30.23
CA TYR A 165 -26.74 -26.27 29.95
C TYR A 165 -25.60 -26.94 30.74
N SER A 166 -25.68 -28.25 30.95
CA SER A 166 -24.56 -29.06 31.43
C SER A 166 -24.15 -30.10 30.39
N ILE A 167 -22.83 -30.28 30.25
CA ILE A 167 -22.22 -31.43 29.59
C ILE A 167 -21.70 -32.36 30.70
N THR A 168 -22.20 -33.59 30.73
CA THR A 168 -21.79 -34.62 31.69
C THR A 168 -21.03 -35.72 30.96
N GLY A 169 -19.81 -36.03 31.43
CA GLY A 169 -18.96 -37.10 30.89
C GLY A 169 -17.63 -36.61 30.31
N VAL A 170 -16.65 -37.51 30.29
CA VAL A 170 -15.27 -37.28 29.86
C VAL A 170 -14.80 -38.47 29.03
N ASN A 171 -13.87 -38.23 28.11
CA ASN A 171 -13.36 -39.29 27.24
C ASN A 171 -12.64 -40.37 28.07
N PRO A 172 -13.05 -41.66 28.01
CA PRO A 172 -12.46 -42.72 28.82
C PRO A 172 -10.97 -42.95 28.51
N VAL A 173 -10.46 -42.50 27.35
CA VAL A 173 -9.05 -42.64 26.98
C VAL A 173 -8.09 -42.04 28.01
N TYR A 174 -8.49 -40.95 28.69
CA TYR A 174 -7.69 -40.28 29.72
C TYR A 174 -7.58 -41.05 31.04
N LYS A 175 -8.37 -42.12 31.24
CA LYS A 175 -8.33 -42.99 32.44
C LYS A 175 -8.39 -42.22 33.77
N GLY A 176 -9.17 -41.14 33.81
CA GLY A 176 -9.37 -40.30 34.99
C GLY A 176 -8.37 -39.15 35.17
N ILE A 177 -7.36 -39.00 34.30
CA ILE A 177 -6.53 -37.79 34.26
C ILE A 177 -7.41 -36.58 33.91
N PHE A 178 -7.25 -35.49 34.64
CA PHE A 178 -7.98 -34.24 34.44
C PHE A 178 -7.10 -33.18 33.78
N SER A 179 -7.66 -32.50 32.78
CA SER A 179 -7.11 -31.30 32.17
C SER A 179 -8.26 -30.40 31.71
N TYR A 180 -8.20 -29.11 32.04
CA TYR A 180 -9.15 -28.11 31.59
C TYR A 180 -8.47 -26.74 31.50
N SER A 181 -8.85 -25.91 30.53
CA SER A 181 -8.37 -24.54 30.43
C SER A 181 -9.48 -23.56 30.07
N PHE A 182 -9.28 -22.28 30.41
CA PHE A 182 -10.17 -21.19 30.03
C PHE A 182 -9.45 -19.86 29.93
N TYR A 183 -9.92 -19.00 29.02
CA TYR A 183 -9.46 -17.64 28.83
C TYR A 183 -10.10 -16.68 29.85
N THR A 184 -9.28 -15.82 30.46
CA THR A 184 -9.65 -14.77 31.42
C THR A 184 -9.61 -13.36 30.80
N GLN A 185 -9.17 -13.25 29.54
CA GLN A 185 -9.23 -12.06 28.71
C GLN A 185 -9.57 -12.46 27.27
N TRP A 186 -10.38 -11.66 26.57
CA TRP A 186 -11.04 -12.02 25.32
C TRP A 186 -10.88 -10.90 24.27
N SER A 187 -11.15 -11.20 23.00
CA SER A 187 -11.14 -10.24 21.87
C SER A 187 -12.38 -9.33 21.82
N VAL A 188 -13.32 -9.55 22.73
CA VAL A 188 -14.57 -8.79 22.93
C VAL A 188 -14.72 -8.45 24.41
N PRO A 189 -15.39 -7.33 24.77
CA PRO A 189 -15.63 -6.99 26.16
C PRO A 189 -16.63 -7.94 26.81
N PHE A 190 -16.52 -8.11 28.13
CA PHE A 190 -17.51 -8.81 28.96
C PHE A 190 -17.59 -8.18 30.35
N ASP A 191 -18.80 -8.17 30.93
CA ASP A 191 -19.05 -7.58 32.25
C ASP A 191 -18.58 -8.51 33.38
N TYR A 192 -18.97 -9.79 33.32
CA TYR A 192 -18.65 -10.76 34.36
C TYR A 192 -18.42 -12.17 33.82
N GLN A 193 -17.23 -12.71 34.12
CA GLN A 193 -16.93 -14.13 34.01
C GLN A 193 -16.75 -14.71 35.42
N HIS A 194 -17.42 -15.83 35.66
CA HIS A 194 -17.31 -16.64 36.87
C HIS A 194 -16.89 -18.05 36.47
N VAL A 195 -15.81 -18.57 37.04
CA VAL A 195 -15.43 -19.98 36.87
C VAL A 195 -15.29 -20.62 38.24
N ARG A 196 -16.05 -21.68 38.48
CA ARG A 196 -16.04 -22.42 39.75
C ARG A 196 -15.65 -23.87 39.51
N VAL A 197 -14.80 -24.42 40.38
CA VAL A 197 -14.35 -25.81 40.29
C VAL A 197 -14.56 -26.48 41.64
N LEU A 198 -15.53 -27.39 41.72
CA LEU A 198 -15.70 -28.32 42.82
C LEU A 198 -14.80 -29.53 42.58
N TRP A 199 -13.71 -29.58 43.35
CA TRP A 199 -12.68 -30.60 43.27
C TRP A 199 -12.85 -31.61 44.41
N GLU A 200 -13.44 -32.76 44.11
CA GLU A 200 -13.67 -33.85 45.08
C GLU A 200 -12.70 -35.04 44.85
N LYS A 201 -11.72 -34.92 43.95
CA LYS A 201 -10.67 -35.94 43.75
C LYS A 201 -9.65 -35.91 44.88
N SER A 202 -9.07 -37.08 45.17
CA SER A 202 -7.99 -37.22 46.15
C SER A 202 -6.61 -36.69 45.69
N THR A 203 -6.40 -36.56 44.37
CA THR A 203 -5.21 -35.90 43.79
C THR A 203 -5.30 -34.37 43.97
N PRO A 204 -4.18 -33.65 44.16
CA PRO A 204 -4.21 -32.19 44.26
C PRO A 204 -4.47 -31.54 42.89
N LEU A 205 -5.30 -30.49 42.85
CA LEU A 205 -5.48 -29.67 41.64
C LEU A 205 -4.30 -28.72 41.47
N ILE A 206 -3.67 -28.76 40.30
CA ILE A 206 -2.58 -27.89 39.87
C ILE A 206 -3.18 -26.79 38.99
N ILE A 207 -2.88 -25.54 39.34
CA ILE A 207 -3.41 -24.35 38.68
C ILE A 207 -2.22 -23.55 38.13
N LYS A 208 -2.15 -23.40 36.81
CA LYS A 208 -1.12 -22.59 36.12
C LYS A 208 -1.80 -21.45 35.38
N GLN A 209 -1.40 -20.22 35.64
CA GLN A 209 -1.97 -19.03 34.99
C GLN A 209 -0.92 -18.40 34.07
N LEU A 210 -1.28 -18.10 32.82
CA LEU A 210 -0.41 -17.54 31.79
C LEU A 210 -0.93 -16.18 31.31
N ASN A 211 -0.01 -15.33 30.83
CA ASN A 211 -0.19 -13.96 30.35
C ASN A 211 -0.75 -12.95 31.37
N ARG A 212 -1.78 -13.32 32.14
CA ARG A 212 -2.43 -12.47 33.14
C ARG A 212 -3.04 -13.29 34.27
N ALA A 213 -2.75 -12.90 35.51
CA ALA A 213 -3.36 -13.49 36.68
C ALA A 213 -4.85 -13.11 36.82
N SER A 214 -5.66 -14.07 37.23
CA SER A 214 -7.07 -13.96 37.61
C SER A 214 -7.20 -14.00 39.14
N GLU A 215 -8.20 -13.33 39.69
CA GLU A 215 -8.48 -13.41 41.13
C GLU A 215 -9.00 -14.80 41.47
N GLN A 216 -8.20 -15.56 42.23
CA GLN A 216 -8.49 -16.93 42.65
C GLN A 216 -8.81 -16.96 44.15
N GLN A 217 -9.91 -17.61 44.51
CA GLN A 217 -10.28 -17.95 45.88
C GLN A 217 -10.37 -19.48 46.02
N SER A 218 -10.12 -20.00 47.20
CA SER A 218 -10.24 -21.44 47.49
C SER A 218 -10.84 -21.70 48.86
N ASN A 219 -11.90 -22.49 48.93
CA ASN A 219 -12.64 -22.84 50.15
C ASN A 219 -12.72 -24.35 50.34
N ILE A 220 -12.89 -24.83 51.57
CA ILE A 220 -13.28 -26.23 51.81
C ILE A 220 -14.78 -26.37 51.54
N TYR A 221 -15.16 -27.35 50.73
CA TYR A 221 -16.56 -27.60 50.35
C TYR A 221 -16.88 -29.09 50.45
N GLY A 222 -17.67 -29.46 51.46
CA GLY A 222 -17.89 -30.87 51.80
C GLY A 222 -16.57 -31.55 52.18
N ASP A 223 -16.28 -32.69 51.55
CA ASP A 223 -15.00 -33.41 51.68
C ASP A 223 -13.95 -32.97 50.63
N GLY A 224 -14.28 -31.99 49.77
CA GLY A 224 -13.43 -31.50 48.68
C GLY A 224 -13.01 -30.03 48.83
N VAL A 225 -12.42 -29.49 47.76
CA VAL A 225 -12.00 -28.08 47.66
C VAL A 225 -12.77 -27.39 46.55
N GLU A 226 -13.34 -26.23 46.87
CA GLU A 226 -13.93 -25.30 45.90
C GLU A 226 -12.87 -24.29 45.49
N TYR A 227 -12.69 -24.08 44.18
CA TYR A 227 -11.94 -22.96 43.62
C TYR A 227 -12.89 -22.03 42.87
N ILE A 228 -12.72 -20.72 43.05
CA ILE A 228 -13.50 -19.69 42.34
C ILE A 228 -12.53 -18.72 41.67
N PHE A 229 -12.78 -18.43 40.40
CA PHE A 229 -12.12 -17.41 39.61
C PHE A 229 -13.16 -16.38 39.17
N GLU A 230 -12.95 -15.11 39.52
CA GLU A 230 -13.80 -14.00 39.07
C GLU A 230 -13.00 -13.04 38.16
N ASN A 231 -13.59 -12.68 37.02
CA ASN A 231 -13.08 -11.62 36.15
C ASN A 231 -14.21 -10.65 35.83
N ARG A 232 -13.97 -9.35 36.05
CA ARG A 232 -14.96 -8.27 35.85
C ARG A 232 -14.40 -7.17 34.96
N ASP A 233 -15.30 -6.55 34.18
CA ASP A 233 -15.10 -5.35 33.37
C ASP A 233 -13.74 -5.34 32.64
N ARG A 234 -13.53 -6.36 31.79
CA ARG A 234 -12.28 -6.49 31.02
C ARG A 234 -12.46 -5.89 29.62
N SER A 235 -11.75 -4.80 29.34
CA SER A 235 -11.61 -4.26 27.99
C SER A 235 -11.08 -5.34 27.03
N ALA A 236 -11.61 -5.35 25.81
CA ALA A 236 -11.19 -6.26 24.75
C ALA A 236 -9.68 -6.17 24.50
N LEU A 237 -9.01 -7.32 24.36
CA LEU A 237 -7.65 -7.39 23.86
C LEU A 237 -7.69 -7.55 22.34
N LEU A 238 -7.41 -6.46 21.62
CA LEU A 238 -7.31 -6.49 20.17
C LEU A 238 -5.92 -7.01 19.77
N VAL A 239 -5.88 -8.00 18.88
CA VAL A 239 -4.67 -8.53 18.25
C VAL A 239 -4.72 -8.18 16.76
N ASN A 240 -3.58 -7.86 16.16
CA ASN A 240 -3.50 -7.47 14.75
C ASN A 240 -3.68 -8.67 13.81
N SER A 241 -4.11 -8.42 12.58
CA SER A 241 -4.05 -9.42 11.50
C SER A 241 -2.60 -9.76 11.16
N GLN A 242 -2.36 -10.89 10.46
CA GLN A 242 -1.00 -11.32 10.06
C GLN A 242 -0.04 -11.58 11.25
N THR A 243 -0.60 -12.01 12.38
CA THR A 243 0.13 -12.38 13.61
C THR A 243 0.41 -13.89 13.60
N PRO A 244 1.59 -14.38 14.07
CA PRO A 244 1.90 -15.81 14.08
C PRO A 244 0.96 -16.63 14.98
N ASP A 245 0.61 -17.85 14.56
CA ASP A 245 -0.33 -18.74 15.28
C ASP A 245 0.08 -19.09 16.72
N TRP A 246 1.40 -19.11 17.01
CA TRP A 246 1.91 -19.35 18.36
C TRP A 246 1.72 -18.16 19.31
N TYR A 247 1.39 -16.97 18.80
CA TYR A 247 1.24 -15.78 19.62
C TYR A 247 -0.20 -15.67 20.17
N ASP A 248 -0.39 -16.24 21.35
CA ASP A 248 -1.60 -16.07 22.15
C ASP A 248 -1.31 -15.14 23.34
N PRO A 249 -1.75 -13.86 23.30
CA PRO A 249 -1.54 -12.91 24.39
C PRO A 249 -2.69 -12.91 25.41
N TYR A 250 -3.72 -13.73 25.25
CA TYR A 250 -4.89 -13.72 26.12
C TYR A 250 -4.54 -14.33 27.48
N GLY A 251 -5.08 -13.76 28.56
CA GLY A 251 -4.97 -14.34 29.90
C GLY A 251 -5.60 -15.73 29.92
N GLN A 252 -4.89 -16.72 30.47
CA GLN A 252 -5.32 -18.12 30.49
C GLN A 252 -5.10 -18.77 31.85
N VAL A 253 -6.02 -19.65 32.24
CA VAL A 253 -5.88 -20.53 33.41
C VAL A 253 -5.98 -21.97 32.93
N PHE A 254 -4.97 -22.76 33.28
CA PHE A 254 -4.90 -24.20 33.09
C PHE A 254 -5.08 -24.90 34.43
N LEU A 255 -5.86 -25.97 34.43
CA LEU A 255 -6.20 -26.80 35.57
C LEU A 255 -5.85 -28.26 35.22
N THR A 256 -5.04 -28.93 36.02
CA THR A 256 -4.70 -30.35 35.81
C THR A 256 -4.39 -31.06 37.12
N ASP A 257 -4.43 -32.38 37.16
CA ASP A 257 -3.96 -33.18 38.30
C ASP A 257 -2.68 -34.00 38.02
N THR A 258 -2.02 -33.78 36.87
CA THR A 258 -0.73 -34.39 36.54
C THR A 258 0.45 -33.42 36.80
N PRO A 259 1.32 -33.68 37.80
CA PRO A 259 2.43 -32.80 38.16
C PRO A 259 3.62 -32.85 37.21
N GLU A 260 3.90 -33.97 36.54
CA GLU A 260 5.09 -34.15 35.70
C GLU A 260 4.73 -34.64 34.29
N TRP A 261 5.53 -34.29 33.27
CA TRP A 261 5.34 -34.85 31.92
C TRP A 261 5.49 -36.37 31.88
N LYS A 262 6.21 -36.94 32.85
CA LYS A 262 6.30 -38.38 33.11
C LYS A 262 4.92 -39.03 33.31
N ASP A 263 3.96 -38.33 33.90
CA ASP A 263 2.60 -38.87 34.12
C ASP A 263 1.87 -39.02 32.78
N ILE A 264 2.03 -38.04 31.89
CA ILE A 264 1.51 -38.07 30.51
C ILE A 264 2.19 -39.17 29.69
N VAL A 265 3.51 -39.34 29.81
CA VAL A 265 4.24 -40.47 29.20
C VAL A 265 3.71 -41.81 29.73
N SER A 266 3.49 -41.93 31.04
CA SER A 266 2.97 -43.15 31.69
C SER A 266 1.55 -43.50 31.25
N TRP A 267 0.73 -42.49 30.95
CA TRP A 267 -0.59 -42.64 30.34
C TRP A 267 -0.52 -43.09 28.87
N ALA A 268 0.35 -42.48 28.07
CA ALA A 268 0.46 -42.71 26.63
C ALA A 268 1.17 -44.03 26.27
N LEU A 269 2.17 -44.47 27.04
CA LEU A 269 2.92 -45.72 26.80
C LEU A 269 2.01 -46.94 26.52
N PRO A 270 1.00 -47.28 27.35
CA PRO A 270 0.10 -48.40 27.10
C PRO A 270 -0.89 -48.19 25.94
N LEU A 271 -1.00 -46.98 25.37
CA LEU A 271 -1.77 -46.73 24.15
C LEU A 271 -0.93 -47.00 22.91
N TYR A 272 0.31 -46.50 22.87
CA TYR A 272 1.16 -46.54 21.67
C TYR A 272 2.02 -47.81 21.55
N LEU A 273 2.61 -48.33 22.64
CA LEU A 273 3.57 -49.43 22.52
C LEU A 273 2.96 -50.70 21.89
N PRO A 274 1.79 -51.22 22.32
CA PRO A 274 1.21 -52.43 21.74
C PRO A 274 0.74 -52.22 20.30
N ALA A 275 0.27 -51.01 19.96
CA ALA A 275 -0.17 -50.66 18.61
C ALA A 275 0.99 -50.65 17.60
N SER A 276 2.22 -50.43 18.07
CA SER A 276 3.44 -50.40 17.26
C SER A 276 4.11 -51.78 17.04
N ASP A 277 3.59 -52.86 17.61
CA ASP A 277 4.26 -54.17 17.54
C ASP A 277 4.23 -54.80 16.12
N PRO A 278 5.35 -55.36 15.62
CA PRO A 278 5.41 -55.98 14.30
C PRO A 278 4.49 -57.19 14.14
N ALA A 279 3.51 -57.06 13.26
CA ALA A 279 2.79 -58.20 12.69
C ALA A 279 3.60 -58.88 11.58
N LYS A 280 3.15 -60.07 11.16
CA LYS A 280 3.80 -60.86 10.10
C LYS A 280 3.84 -60.10 8.77
N GLU A 281 2.74 -59.47 8.41
CA GLU A 281 2.55 -58.73 7.16
C GLU A 281 3.47 -57.50 7.08
N ILE A 282 3.65 -56.82 8.22
CA ILE A 282 4.58 -55.69 8.37
C ILE A 282 6.04 -56.16 8.25
N SER A 283 6.36 -57.31 8.87
CA SER A 283 7.68 -57.93 8.78
C SER A 283 8.02 -58.35 7.34
N GLU A 284 7.05 -58.86 6.58
CA GLU A 284 7.19 -59.20 5.16
C GLU A 284 7.47 -57.96 4.28
N ILE A 285 6.83 -56.83 4.57
CA ILE A 285 7.12 -55.54 3.90
C ILE A 285 8.53 -55.04 4.26
N ALA A 286 8.92 -55.13 5.54
CA ALA A 286 10.24 -54.74 6.00
C ALA A 286 11.36 -55.57 5.37
N GLU A 287 11.19 -56.89 5.23
CA GLU A 287 12.17 -57.74 4.53
C GLU A 287 12.23 -57.45 3.03
N ARG A 288 11.10 -57.11 2.39
CA ARG A 288 11.12 -56.63 1.00
C ARG A 288 11.94 -55.34 0.87
N ILE A 289 11.68 -54.34 1.71
CA ILE A 289 12.45 -53.08 1.77
C ILE A 289 13.94 -53.36 2.03
N ARG A 290 14.26 -54.29 2.95
CA ARG A 290 15.64 -54.71 3.25
C ARG A 290 16.34 -55.34 2.03
N SER A 291 15.60 -56.06 1.18
CA SER A 291 16.13 -56.68 -0.04
C SER A 291 16.32 -55.69 -1.19
N GLU A 292 15.44 -54.69 -1.31
CA GLU A 292 15.44 -53.67 -2.36
C GLU A 292 16.47 -52.55 -2.07
N HIS A 293 16.68 -52.20 -0.81
CA HIS A 293 17.52 -51.06 -0.40
C HIS A 293 18.74 -51.50 0.43
N LYS A 294 19.96 -51.22 -0.08
CA LYS A 294 21.23 -51.71 0.50
C LYS A 294 21.65 -51.02 1.81
N THR A 295 21.27 -49.77 2.02
CA THR A 295 21.69 -48.95 3.17
C THR A 295 20.50 -48.70 4.09
N VAL A 296 20.76 -48.64 5.40
CA VAL A 296 19.71 -48.38 6.41
C VAL A 296 19.04 -47.02 6.17
N ASP A 297 19.78 -45.99 5.75
CA ASP A 297 19.23 -44.68 5.34
C ASP A 297 18.15 -44.81 4.26
N ALA A 298 18.40 -45.63 3.23
CA ALA A 298 17.44 -45.88 2.17
C ALA A 298 16.27 -46.77 2.62
N GLN A 299 16.50 -47.70 3.56
CA GLN A 299 15.44 -48.51 4.17
C GLN A 299 14.49 -47.66 5.04
N ILE A 300 15.02 -46.72 5.83
CA ILE A 300 14.23 -45.75 6.62
C ILE A 300 13.38 -44.89 5.66
N HIS A 301 14.00 -44.35 4.62
CA HIS A 301 13.30 -43.54 3.61
C HIS A 301 12.21 -44.33 2.88
N ALA A 302 12.49 -45.57 2.45
CA ALA A 302 11.52 -46.43 1.79
C ALA A 302 10.35 -46.82 2.72
N ALA A 303 10.59 -47.03 4.01
CA ALA A 303 9.53 -47.26 4.99
C ALA A 303 8.65 -46.02 5.19
N LEU A 304 9.22 -44.82 5.23
CA LEU A 304 8.48 -43.55 5.26
C LEU A 304 7.61 -43.38 4.02
N VAL A 305 8.20 -43.46 2.82
CA VAL A 305 7.50 -43.31 1.54
C VAL A 305 6.41 -44.35 1.39
N PHE A 306 6.63 -45.59 1.83
CA PHE A 306 5.58 -46.62 1.89
C PHE A 306 4.38 -46.15 2.73
N VAL A 307 4.57 -45.68 3.95
CA VAL A 307 3.46 -45.21 4.81
C VAL A 307 2.79 -43.95 4.23
N GLN A 308 3.54 -43.03 3.64
CA GLN A 308 3.00 -41.80 3.05
C GLN A 308 2.15 -42.09 1.81
N ALA A 309 2.60 -42.98 0.92
CA ALA A 309 1.95 -43.28 -0.36
C ALA A 309 0.85 -44.35 -0.27
N GLU A 310 1.01 -45.36 0.59
CA GLU A 310 0.13 -46.54 0.62
C GLU A 310 -0.99 -46.46 1.68
N ILE A 311 -0.96 -45.44 2.55
CA ILE A 311 -1.94 -45.22 3.61
C ILE A 311 -2.55 -43.83 3.42
N ARG A 312 -3.82 -43.77 3.04
CA ARG A 312 -4.56 -42.51 2.90
C ARG A 312 -4.81 -41.87 4.27
N TYR A 313 -4.72 -40.54 4.37
CA TYR A 313 -5.15 -39.86 5.60
C TYR A 313 -6.68 -39.99 5.77
N LEU A 314 -7.13 -40.41 6.96
CA LEU A 314 -8.54 -40.44 7.36
C LEU A 314 -8.61 -40.42 8.88
N GLY A 315 -9.12 -39.35 9.47
CA GLY A 315 -9.38 -39.24 10.90
C GLY A 315 -10.70 -39.91 11.26
N LEU A 316 -10.68 -40.89 12.17
CA LEU A 316 -11.88 -41.50 12.77
C LEU A 316 -11.79 -41.35 14.29
N GLU A 317 -11.91 -40.12 14.76
CA GLU A 317 -11.50 -39.67 16.10
C GLU A 317 -12.57 -39.86 17.19
N MET A 318 -13.55 -40.73 16.92
CA MET A 318 -14.69 -40.99 17.81
C MET A 318 -14.26 -41.76 19.07
N GLY A 319 -14.68 -41.29 20.25
CA GLY A 319 -14.42 -42.00 21.52
C GLY A 319 -12.92 -42.14 21.83
N GLU A 320 -12.47 -43.35 22.19
CA GLU A 320 -11.06 -43.58 22.54
C GLU A 320 -10.09 -43.28 21.38
N ASN A 321 -10.54 -43.44 20.13
CA ASN A 321 -9.68 -43.31 18.94
C ASN A 321 -9.18 -41.88 18.70
N SER A 322 -9.81 -40.87 19.31
CA SER A 322 -9.28 -39.49 19.37
C SER A 322 -7.81 -39.41 19.79
N HIS A 323 -7.36 -40.28 20.70
CA HIS A 323 -6.00 -40.25 21.26
C HIS A 323 -5.27 -41.60 21.20
N LYS A 324 -6.01 -42.71 21.03
CA LYS A 324 -5.48 -44.06 20.98
C LYS A 324 -5.33 -44.52 19.52
N PRO A 325 -4.11 -44.87 19.06
CA PRO A 325 -3.93 -45.39 17.70
C PRO A 325 -4.59 -46.76 17.51
N SER A 326 -5.04 -47.02 16.29
CA SER A 326 -5.30 -48.37 15.78
C SER A 326 -4.02 -49.20 15.77
N ALA A 327 -4.13 -50.53 15.79
CA ALA A 327 -2.95 -51.37 15.66
C ALA A 327 -2.32 -51.23 14.26
N ALA A 328 -1.00 -51.21 14.15
CA ALA A 328 -0.30 -51.00 12.88
C ALA A 328 -0.74 -51.97 11.75
N ASN A 329 -1.06 -53.23 12.10
CA ASN A 329 -1.55 -54.22 11.15
C ASN A 329 -3.00 -53.96 10.68
N GLU A 330 -3.81 -53.31 11.51
CA GLU A 330 -5.17 -52.88 11.20
C GLU A 330 -5.14 -51.67 10.25
N THR A 331 -4.28 -50.68 10.51
CA THR A 331 -3.99 -49.54 9.61
C THR A 331 -3.50 -50.05 8.25
N LEU A 332 -2.53 -50.98 8.23
CA LEU A 332 -2.03 -51.60 7.00
C LEU A 332 -3.10 -52.40 6.25
N ALA A 333 -3.99 -53.11 6.95
CA ALA A 333 -5.08 -53.86 6.31
C ALA A 333 -6.16 -52.94 5.72
N ARG A 334 -6.43 -51.79 6.36
CA ARG A 334 -7.43 -50.80 5.93
C ARG A 334 -6.95 -49.84 4.85
N ARG A 335 -5.64 -49.59 4.78
CA ARG A 335 -5.01 -48.59 3.89
C ARG A 335 -5.45 -47.14 4.13
N TYR A 336 -5.88 -46.85 5.36
CA TYR A 336 -6.09 -45.50 5.84
C TYR A 336 -5.81 -45.40 7.34
N GLY A 337 -5.58 -44.17 7.80
CA GLY A 337 -5.43 -43.82 9.22
C GLY A 337 -5.01 -42.35 9.40
N ASP A 338 -5.04 -41.88 10.65
CA ASP A 338 -4.64 -40.52 11.03
C ASP A 338 -3.14 -40.40 11.39
N CYS A 339 -2.76 -39.32 12.07
CA CYS A 339 -1.39 -39.10 12.57
C CYS A 339 -0.89 -40.18 13.54
N LYS A 340 -1.77 -40.69 14.41
CA LYS A 340 -1.47 -41.68 15.43
C LYS A 340 -1.28 -43.06 14.78
N ASP A 341 -2.21 -43.43 13.90
CA ASP A 341 -2.17 -44.66 13.11
C ASP A 341 -0.93 -44.76 12.21
N LYS A 342 -0.66 -43.71 11.42
CA LYS A 342 0.50 -43.65 10.53
C LYS A 342 1.82 -43.69 11.29
N THR A 343 1.89 -43.03 12.44
CA THR A 343 3.05 -43.06 13.35
C THR A 343 3.35 -44.48 13.85
N VAL A 344 2.37 -45.20 14.39
CA VAL A 344 2.63 -46.56 14.91
C VAL A 344 2.97 -47.56 13.81
N LEU A 345 2.39 -47.42 12.60
CA LEU A 345 2.75 -48.24 11.45
C LEU A 345 4.19 -48.00 10.98
N LEU A 346 4.64 -46.74 10.88
CA LEU A 346 6.03 -46.43 10.54
C LEU A 346 7.00 -46.98 11.61
N ILE A 347 6.68 -46.81 12.90
CA ILE A 347 7.49 -47.38 13.99
C ILE A 347 7.56 -48.92 13.89
N SER A 348 6.45 -49.58 13.57
CA SER A 348 6.39 -51.04 13.40
C SER A 348 7.28 -51.54 12.24
N LEU A 349 7.28 -50.83 11.10
CA LEU A 349 8.19 -51.08 9.98
C LEU A 349 9.66 -50.85 10.36
N LEU A 350 9.98 -49.73 11.00
CA LEU A 350 11.34 -49.39 11.44
C LEU A 350 11.88 -50.41 12.45
N LYS A 351 11.05 -50.81 13.43
CA LYS A 351 11.36 -51.86 14.41
C LYS A 351 11.67 -53.20 13.73
N SER A 352 10.93 -53.55 12.68
CA SER A 352 11.18 -54.74 11.85
C SER A 352 12.48 -54.65 11.04
N LEU A 353 12.82 -53.46 10.54
CA LEU A 353 14.09 -53.19 9.86
C LEU A 353 15.30 -53.22 10.82
N GLY A 354 15.09 -53.10 12.12
CA GLY A 354 16.14 -53.04 13.16
C GLY A 354 16.52 -51.61 13.56
N VAL A 355 15.67 -50.63 13.26
CA VAL A 355 15.83 -49.21 13.60
C VAL A 355 14.95 -48.88 14.80
N SER A 356 15.54 -48.30 15.85
CA SER A 356 14.80 -47.85 17.03
C SER A 356 14.09 -46.53 16.74
N ALA A 357 12.77 -46.49 16.94
CA ALA A 357 11.92 -45.32 16.75
C ALA A 357 10.95 -45.16 17.92
N THR A 358 10.40 -43.97 18.12
CA THR A 358 9.58 -43.60 19.29
C THR A 358 8.49 -42.61 18.87
N PRO A 359 7.23 -42.74 19.35
CA PRO A 359 6.19 -41.74 19.10
C PRO A 359 6.54 -40.44 19.82
N ALA A 360 6.35 -39.31 19.14
CA ALA A 360 6.65 -37.98 19.65
C ALA A 360 5.40 -37.11 19.54
N LEU A 361 4.75 -36.81 20.67
CA LEU A 361 3.62 -35.89 20.72
C LEU A 361 4.13 -34.46 20.55
N VAL A 362 3.46 -33.66 19.71
CA VAL A 362 3.84 -32.28 19.39
C VAL A 362 2.61 -31.36 19.42
N ASN A 363 2.84 -30.05 19.39
CA ASN A 363 1.78 -29.06 19.17
C ASN A 363 2.13 -28.20 17.95
N THR A 364 1.32 -28.27 16.90
CA THR A 364 1.57 -27.64 15.61
C THR A 364 1.42 -26.12 15.65
N SER A 365 0.54 -25.59 16.51
CA SER A 365 0.24 -24.15 16.58
C SER A 365 1.05 -23.42 17.66
N ALA A 366 1.08 -23.92 18.90
CA ALA A 366 1.76 -23.30 20.04
C ALA A 366 3.29 -23.30 19.88
N TYR A 367 3.85 -24.19 19.04
CA TYR A 367 5.27 -24.24 18.72
C TYR A 367 6.14 -24.29 20.00
N ARG A 368 6.90 -23.24 20.31
CA ARG A 368 7.74 -23.18 21.52
C ARG A 368 6.98 -22.85 22.80
N GLU A 369 5.77 -22.31 22.72
CA GLU A 369 4.97 -21.91 23.88
C GLU A 369 4.44 -23.09 24.69
N ILE A 370 4.43 -24.32 24.14
CA ILE A 370 4.08 -25.51 24.93
C ILE A 370 5.01 -25.75 26.12
N ALA A 371 6.25 -25.25 26.09
CA ALA A 371 7.14 -25.26 27.26
C ALA A 371 6.61 -24.41 28.43
N ASN A 372 5.74 -23.43 28.15
CA ASN A 372 5.06 -22.61 29.14
C ASN A 372 3.75 -23.25 29.64
N TYR A 373 3.26 -24.34 29.06
CA TYR A 373 2.04 -25.03 29.51
C TYR A 373 2.32 -25.98 30.69
N PRO A 374 1.31 -26.43 31.47
CA PRO A 374 1.48 -27.51 32.43
C PRO A 374 1.44 -28.89 31.74
N PRO A 375 1.92 -29.97 32.39
CA PRO A 375 1.75 -31.33 31.88
C PRO A 375 0.27 -31.68 31.72
N ALA A 376 -0.14 -31.99 30.49
CA ALA A 376 -1.48 -32.45 30.15
C ALA A 376 -1.43 -33.29 28.86
N GLY A 377 -2.37 -34.22 28.69
CA GLY A 377 -2.55 -34.92 27.40
C GLY A 377 -3.17 -34.02 26.33
N THR A 378 -4.06 -33.12 26.74
CA THR A 378 -4.88 -32.24 25.88
C THR A 378 -4.12 -31.07 25.23
N VAL A 379 -2.82 -30.90 25.50
CA VAL A 379 -2.02 -29.81 24.92
C VAL A 379 -1.23 -30.22 23.69
N PHE A 380 -1.34 -31.47 23.25
CA PHE A 380 -0.77 -31.96 21.99
C PHE A 380 -1.91 -32.13 20.97
N ASP A 381 -1.67 -31.71 19.74
CA ASP A 381 -2.63 -31.78 18.62
C ASP A 381 -2.22 -32.80 17.54
N HIS A 382 -0.95 -33.25 17.56
CA HIS A 382 -0.37 -34.08 16.52
C HIS A 382 0.70 -35.03 17.08
N VAL A 383 1.02 -36.08 16.33
CA VAL A 383 2.07 -37.05 16.70
C VAL A 383 2.89 -37.47 15.48
N ILE A 384 4.20 -37.53 15.68
CA ILE A 384 5.19 -37.88 14.65
C ILE A 384 6.16 -38.96 15.17
N VAL A 385 7.11 -39.36 14.34
CA VAL A 385 8.16 -40.33 14.69
C VAL A 385 9.47 -39.63 15.02
N HIS A 386 10.01 -39.90 16.20
CA HIS A 386 11.41 -39.63 16.56
C HIS A 386 12.26 -40.88 16.36
N LEU A 387 13.48 -40.73 15.84
CA LEU A 387 14.50 -41.78 15.88
C LEU A 387 15.91 -41.22 16.11
N GLU A 388 16.72 -42.00 16.82
CA GLU A 388 18.15 -41.76 17.03
C GLU A 388 18.95 -42.59 16.02
N TYR A 389 19.57 -41.96 15.03
CA TYR A 389 20.29 -42.67 13.96
C TYR A 389 21.56 -41.93 13.53
N GLN A 390 22.69 -42.66 13.45
CA GLN A 390 24.03 -42.13 13.22
C GLN A 390 24.43 -40.97 14.16
N GLY A 391 23.97 -41.00 15.42
CA GLY A 391 24.24 -39.94 16.40
C GLY A 391 23.46 -38.63 16.14
N LYS A 392 22.43 -38.66 15.29
CA LYS A 392 21.51 -37.55 15.03
C LYS A 392 20.09 -37.91 15.47
N ASN A 393 19.37 -36.92 15.97
CA ASN A 393 17.92 -36.98 16.14
C ASN A 393 17.26 -36.66 14.79
N TRP A 394 16.32 -37.52 14.37
CA TRP A 394 15.47 -37.27 13.21
C TRP A 394 14.02 -37.12 13.68
N TRP A 395 13.33 -36.16 13.08
CA TRP A 395 11.91 -35.88 13.31
C TRP A 395 11.17 -36.13 12.00
N ILE A 396 10.48 -37.26 11.91
CA ILE A 396 9.85 -37.74 10.67
C ILE A 396 8.33 -37.76 10.86
N ASP A 397 7.61 -37.10 9.94
CA ASP A 397 6.16 -37.06 9.96
C ASP A 397 5.57 -37.93 8.81
N PRO A 398 4.97 -39.08 9.14
CA PRO A 398 4.38 -39.98 8.13
C PRO A 398 3.03 -39.49 7.57
N THR A 399 2.48 -38.37 8.07
CA THR A 399 1.25 -37.77 7.54
C THR A 399 1.49 -36.85 6.34
N ARG A 400 2.70 -36.28 6.24
CA ARG A 400 3.12 -35.49 5.07
C ARG A 400 3.06 -36.34 3.80
N GLN A 401 2.85 -35.69 2.66
CA GLN A 401 2.64 -36.34 1.38
C GLN A 401 3.70 -35.88 0.37
N HIS A 402 3.87 -36.64 -0.72
CA HIS A 402 4.75 -36.33 -1.85
C HIS A 402 6.24 -36.10 -1.53
N GLN A 403 6.74 -36.52 -0.37
CA GLN A 403 8.17 -36.46 -0.06
C GLN A 403 8.96 -37.43 -0.94
N LYS A 404 10.09 -36.98 -1.50
CA LYS A 404 10.96 -37.77 -2.39
C LYS A 404 12.44 -37.57 -2.12
N GLY A 405 13.27 -38.39 -2.76
CA GLY A 405 14.73 -38.34 -2.70
C GLY A 405 15.31 -39.36 -1.72
N ASN A 406 15.91 -38.90 -0.62
CA ASN A 406 16.53 -39.75 0.38
C ASN A 406 16.38 -39.17 1.80
N LEU A 407 16.75 -39.96 2.82
CA LEU A 407 16.64 -39.57 4.24
C LEU A 407 17.28 -38.21 4.57
N THR A 408 18.35 -37.78 3.89
CA THR A 408 18.95 -36.46 4.14
C THR A 408 18.22 -35.31 3.44
N ASN A 409 17.32 -35.60 2.50
CA ASN A 409 16.62 -34.62 1.66
C ASN A 409 15.14 -34.41 2.04
N ILE A 410 14.50 -35.36 2.73
CA ILE A 410 13.14 -35.16 3.25
C ILE A 410 13.07 -33.92 4.15
N PHE A 411 11.94 -33.22 4.08
CA PHE A 411 11.64 -32.18 5.05
C PHE A 411 11.34 -32.82 6.41
N GLN A 412 12.00 -32.31 7.45
CA GLN A 412 11.72 -32.64 8.84
C GLN A 412 10.99 -31.44 9.46
N PRO A 413 9.77 -31.62 10.00
CA PRO A 413 9.15 -30.56 10.78
C PRO A 413 9.96 -30.30 12.05
N ASP A 414 9.87 -29.07 12.50
CA ASP A 414 10.22 -28.69 13.86
C ASP A 414 9.02 -27.92 14.40
N TYR A 415 8.51 -28.36 15.55
CA TYR A 415 7.39 -27.77 16.27
C TYR A 415 7.84 -27.17 17.62
N GLY A 416 9.11 -26.81 17.76
CA GLY A 416 9.70 -26.27 18.98
C GLY A 416 10.05 -27.36 19.99
N TYR A 417 9.05 -28.10 20.46
CA TYR A 417 9.22 -29.17 21.45
C TYR A 417 8.36 -30.40 21.14
N ALA A 418 8.82 -31.56 21.59
CA ALA A 418 8.09 -32.83 21.53
C ALA A 418 8.16 -33.59 22.86
N LEU A 419 7.11 -34.34 23.19
CA LEU A 419 7.11 -35.31 24.29
C LEU A 419 7.32 -36.72 23.72
N LEU A 420 8.47 -37.34 24.04
CA LEU A 420 8.81 -38.68 23.58
C LEU A 420 8.10 -39.75 24.44
N ILE A 421 7.32 -40.62 23.82
CA ILE A 421 6.58 -41.69 24.50
C ILE A 421 7.50 -42.91 24.70
N LYS A 422 8.41 -42.78 25.67
CA LYS A 422 9.49 -43.74 26.00
C LYS A 422 9.71 -43.78 27.51
N GLU A 423 10.00 -44.97 28.04
CA GLU A 423 10.29 -45.13 29.47
C GLU A 423 11.46 -44.22 29.92
N GLY A 424 11.30 -43.58 31.08
CA GLY A 424 12.30 -42.68 31.66
C GLY A 424 12.22 -41.21 31.21
N VAL A 425 11.39 -40.88 30.21
CA VAL A 425 11.16 -39.48 29.80
C VAL A 425 10.27 -38.75 30.82
N ASN A 426 10.69 -37.56 31.23
CA ASN A 426 10.01 -36.72 32.22
C ASN A 426 9.95 -35.22 31.85
N GLU A 427 10.46 -34.84 30.68
CA GLU A 427 10.50 -33.46 30.19
C GLU A 427 10.25 -33.40 28.67
N LEU A 428 9.96 -32.19 28.18
CA LEU A 428 9.83 -31.90 26.75
C LEU A 428 11.22 -31.83 26.09
N VAL A 429 11.39 -32.47 24.94
CA VAL A 429 12.64 -32.48 24.18
C VAL A 429 12.59 -31.41 23.08
N PRO A 430 13.59 -30.51 22.98
CA PRO A 430 13.62 -29.48 21.95
C PRO A 430 13.85 -30.08 20.56
N MET A 431 13.02 -29.67 19.60
CA MET A 431 13.18 -30.05 18.19
C MET A 431 14.27 -29.18 17.56
N THR A 432 15.23 -29.84 16.91
CA THR A 432 16.42 -29.20 16.31
C THR A 432 16.65 -29.71 14.88
N ALA A 433 15.57 -29.70 14.08
CA ALA A 433 15.59 -30.13 12.69
C ALA A 433 16.21 -29.06 11.77
N ALA A 434 17.10 -29.48 10.87
CA ALA A 434 17.57 -28.64 9.77
C ALA A 434 16.49 -28.60 8.68
N ARG A 435 15.58 -27.63 8.76
CA ARG A 435 14.49 -27.45 7.81
C ARG A 435 15.04 -27.10 6.41
N LYS A 436 14.72 -27.90 5.39
CA LYS A 436 15.09 -27.69 3.98
C LYS A 436 13.91 -27.09 3.20
N SER A 437 14.07 -25.87 2.71
CA SER A 437 13.10 -25.18 1.85
C SER A 437 13.88 -24.24 0.94
N LYS A 438 13.84 -24.49 -0.38
CA LYS A 438 14.44 -23.58 -1.37
C LYS A 438 13.70 -23.65 -2.70
N GLN A 439 13.55 -22.51 -3.35
CA GLN A 439 13.15 -22.37 -4.75
C GLN A 439 14.29 -21.71 -5.53
N VAL A 440 14.53 -22.18 -6.76
CA VAL A 440 15.41 -21.52 -7.74
C VAL A 440 14.60 -21.35 -9.02
N VAL A 441 14.40 -20.11 -9.45
CA VAL A 441 13.70 -19.76 -10.69
C VAL A 441 14.73 -19.21 -11.69
N VAL A 442 14.66 -19.65 -12.93
CA VAL A 442 15.45 -19.10 -14.04
C VAL A 442 14.51 -18.60 -15.12
N ASP A 443 14.57 -17.31 -15.41
CA ASP A 443 13.73 -16.59 -16.36
C ASP A 443 14.54 -16.22 -17.59
N ALA A 444 14.42 -16.99 -18.67
CA ALA A 444 15.17 -16.80 -19.90
C ALA A 444 14.34 -16.05 -20.96
N PHE A 445 14.78 -14.83 -21.31
CA PHE A 445 14.20 -13.98 -22.35
C PHE A 445 15.08 -13.99 -23.61
N ASP A 446 14.49 -14.29 -24.77
CA ASP A 446 15.16 -14.25 -26.08
C ASP A 446 14.65 -13.05 -26.89
N LEU A 447 15.49 -12.02 -27.00
CA LEU A 447 15.20 -10.76 -27.71
C LEU A 447 15.95 -10.64 -29.05
N ASP A 448 16.58 -11.73 -29.50
CA ASP A 448 17.41 -11.80 -30.71
C ASP A 448 16.65 -11.45 -32.02
N GLN A 449 15.31 -11.52 -32.00
CA GLN A 449 14.47 -11.19 -33.16
C GLN A 449 14.26 -9.67 -33.35
N GLY A 450 14.56 -8.85 -32.33
CA GLY A 450 14.42 -7.38 -32.37
C GLY A 450 13.05 -6.86 -31.89
N MET A 451 12.95 -5.54 -31.74
CA MET A 451 11.89 -4.87 -30.97
C MET A 451 10.45 -5.07 -31.46
N SER A 452 10.25 -5.29 -32.77
CA SER A 452 8.92 -5.39 -33.38
C SER A 452 8.37 -6.83 -33.41
N GLU A 453 9.15 -7.79 -32.96
CA GLU A 453 8.82 -9.22 -32.99
C GLU A 453 8.52 -9.74 -31.59
N ARG A 454 7.87 -10.91 -31.52
CA ARG A 454 7.48 -11.51 -30.25
C ARG A 454 8.69 -12.10 -29.53
N ALA A 455 8.86 -11.76 -28.25
CA ALA A 455 9.92 -12.30 -27.42
C ALA A 455 9.61 -13.73 -26.97
N GLY A 456 10.62 -14.61 -27.03
CA GLY A 456 10.55 -15.91 -26.38
C GLY A 456 10.80 -15.76 -24.88
N TYR A 457 10.01 -16.42 -24.05
CA TYR A 457 10.18 -16.39 -22.59
C TYR A 457 10.04 -17.81 -22.03
N VAL A 458 11.04 -18.29 -21.31
CA VAL A 458 11.07 -19.63 -20.70
C VAL A 458 11.36 -19.48 -19.21
N VAL A 459 10.45 -19.98 -18.37
CA VAL A 459 10.65 -20.05 -16.92
C VAL A 459 11.03 -21.48 -16.55
N THR A 460 12.07 -21.67 -15.75
CA THR A 460 12.39 -22.96 -15.14
C THR A 460 12.52 -22.82 -13.63
N SER A 461 11.54 -23.36 -12.91
CA SER A 461 11.44 -23.35 -11.45
C SER A 461 11.84 -24.71 -10.88
N LYS A 462 12.84 -24.73 -9.99
CA LYS A 462 13.29 -25.90 -9.23
C LYS A 462 12.96 -25.74 -7.75
N TYR A 463 12.23 -26.71 -7.21
CA TYR A 463 11.69 -26.69 -5.85
C TYR A 463 12.32 -27.81 -5.01
N TYR A 464 12.92 -27.45 -3.88
CA TYR A 464 13.70 -28.33 -3.00
C TYR A 464 13.07 -28.42 -1.60
N GLY A 465 13.07 -29.61 -1.02
CA GLY A 465 12.51 -29.86 0.32
C GLY A 465 11.02 -29.51 0.38
N GLU A 466 10.59 -28.76 1.40
CA GLU A 466 9.18 -28.42 1.63
C GLU A 466 8.50 -27.76 0.42
N GLN A 467 9.19 -26.88 -0.29
CA GLN A 467 8.68 -26.26 -1.52
C GLN A 467 8.45 -27.29 -2.64
N GLY A 468 9.29 -28.33 -2.71
CA GLY A 468 9.12 -29.43 -3.65
C GLY A 468 7.95 -30.33 -3.28
N ASP A 469 7.78 -30.62 -1.99
CA ASP A 469 6.66 -31.41 -1.46
C ASP A 469 5.31 -30.70 -1.72
N HIS A 470 5.23 -29.38 -1.47
CA HIS A 470 4.05 -28.55 -1.77
C HIS A 470 3.75 -28.47 -3.27
N GLN A 471 4.76 -28.25 -4.12
CA GLN A 471 4.55 -28.14 -5.56
C GLN A 471 4.14 -29.47 -6.19
N ARG A 472 4.61 -30.61 -5.67
CA ARG A 472 4.12 -31.94 -6.09
C ARG A 472 2.66 -32.18 -5.70
N TYR A 473 2.24 -31.70 -4.52
CA TYR A 473 0.83 -31.76 -4.12
C TYR A 473 -0.05 -30.95 -5.08
N SER A 474 0.33 -29.69 -5.37
CA SER A 474 -0.39 -28.83 -6.33
C SER A 474 -0.51 -29.44 -7.73
N LEU A 475 0.54 -30.12 -8.23
CA LEU A 475 0.52 -30.82 -9.52
C LEU A 475 -0.24 -32.17 -9.50
N ALA A 476 -0.60 -32.68 -8.32
CA ALA A 476 -1.41 -33.88 -8.17
C ALA A 476 -2.90 -33.56 -7.96
N ASP A 477 -3.20 -32.38 -7.38
CA ASP A 477 -4.55 -31.87 -7.11
C ASP A 477 -5.18 -31.19 -8.34
N SER A 478 -4.43 -30.28 -8.98
CA SER A 478 -4.84 -29.58 -10.22
C SER A 478 -4.26 -30.22 -11.47
N SER A 479 -4.89 -29.96 -12.63
CA SER A 479 -4.33 -30.41 -13.92
C SER A 479 -3.14 -29.54 -14.37
N ASN A 480 -2.16 -30.10 -15.10
CA ASN A 480 -1.05 -29.32 -15.66
C ASN A 480 -1.50 -28.12 -16.52
N THR A 481 -2.68 -28.20 -17.15
CA THR A 481 -3.26 -27.07 -17.92
C THR A 481 -3.73 -25.96 -17.01
N GLU A 482 -4.43 -26.30 -15.94
CA GLU A 482 -4.93 -25.37 -14.92
C GLU A 482 -3.77 -24.68 -14.18
N VAL A 483 -2.73 -25.43 -13.80
CA VAL A 483 -1.50 -24.88 -13.22
C VAL A 483 -0.80 -23.92 -14.21
N ALA A 484 -0.74 -24.26 -15.50
CA ALA A 484 -0.20 -23.37 -16.52
C ALA A 484 -1.04 -22.09 -16.72
N GLU A 485 -2.37 -22.17 -16.60
CA GLU A 485 -3.26 -21.01 -16.64
C GLU A 485 -3.13 -20.13 -15.38
N GLN A 486 -2.97 -20.73 -14.20
CA GLN A 486 -2.68 -20.01 -12.95
C GLN A 486 -1.36 -19.24 -13.05
N TYR A 487 -0.28 -19.87 -13.53
CA TYR A 487 1.00 -19.21 -13.77
C TYR A 487 0.90 -18.13 -14.87
N LEU A 488 0.22 -18.39 -15.98
CA LEU A 488 -0.03 -17.38 -17.01
C LEU A 488 -0.75 -16.15 -16.42
N ASN A 489 -1.74 -16.36 -15.55
CA ASN A 489 -2.47 -15.28 -14.88
C ASN A 489 -1.63 -14.53 -13.83
N PHE A 490 -0.58 -15.16 -13.28
CA PHE A 490 0.44 -14.49 -12.49
C PHE A 490 1.34 -13.60 -13.37
N TYR A 491 1.91 -14.13 -14.47
CA TYR A 491 2.81 -13.36 -15.35
C TYR A 491 2.12 -12.25 -16.15
N LYS A 492 0.81 -12.37 -16.48
CA LYS A 492 0.00 -11.30 -17.09
C LYS A 492 -0.03 -9.98 -16.29
N LYS A 493 0.34 -10.00 -15.00
CA LYS A 493 0.45 -8.79 -14.17
C LYS A 493 1.71 -7.98 -14.47
N TYR A 494 2.68 -8.58 -15.16
CA TYR A 494 4.02 -8.03 -15.43
C TYR A 494 4.29 -7.86 -16.93
N TYR A 495 3.72 -8.72 -17.79
CA TYR A 495 3.97 -8.73 -19.23
C TYR A 495 2.67 -8.70 -20.02
N ASP A 496 2.42 -7.62 -20.76
CA ASP A 496 1.27 -7.52 -21.66
C ASP A 496 1.40 -8.44 -22.89
N GLY A 497 0.27 -8.96 -23.35
CA GLY A 497 0.23 -9.85 -24.52
C GLY A 497 1.02 -11.15 -24.36
N ILE A 498 1.32 -11.59 -23.13
CA ILE A 498 1.91 -12.91 -22.84
C ILE A 498 0.91 -14.04 -23.09
N ALA A 499 1.37 -15.11 -23.75
CA ALA A 499 0.59 -16.32 -24.03
C ALA A 499 1.43 -17.59 -23.85
N ILE A 500 0.80 -18.70 -23.48
CA ILE A 500 1.43 -20.03 -23.43
C ILE A 500 1.81 -20.46 -24.84
N LYS A 501 3.08 -20.84 -25.03
CA LYS A 501 3.65 -21.29 -26.31
C LYS A 501 3.84 -22.81 -26.36
N GLU A 502 4.23 -23.44 -25.25
CA GLU A 502 4.25 -24.90 -25.11
C GLU A 502 3.58 -25.34 -23.79
N PRO A 503 3.02 -26.56 -23.72
CA PRO A 503 2.46 -27.10 -22.48
C PRO A 503 3.50 -27.21 -21.36
N LEU A 504 3.04 -27.06 -20.12
CA LEU A 504 3.84 -27.20 -18.90
C LEU A 504 4.63 -28.52 -18.88
N LYS A 505 5.95 -28.45 -18.73
CA LYS A 505 6.84 -29.61 -18.60
C LYS A 505 7.21 -29.80 -17.14
N VAL A 506 6.97 -30.99 -16.62
CA VAL A 506 7.33 -31.37 -15.24
C VAL A 506 8.38 -32.47 -15.29
N VAL A 507 9.47 -32.30 -14.55
CA VAL A 507 10.52 -33.31 -14.36
C VAL A 507 10.65 -33.58 -12.86
N ASP A 508 10.14 -34.74 -12.44
CA ASP A 508 10.23 -35.26 -11.09
C ASP A 508 10.85 -36.66 -11.16
N SER A 509 12.14 -36.77 -10.81
CA SER A 509 12.85 -38.05 -10.75
C SER A 509 12.97 -38.51 -9.31
N ASP A 510 12.76 -39.79 -9.05
CA ASP A 510 12.80 -40.35 -7.69
C ASP A 510 14.20 -40.24 -7.03
N ASP A 511 15.26 -40.12 -7.84
CA ASP A 511 16.65 -39.89 -7.39
C ASP A 511 17.01 -38.39 -7.23
N ALA A 512 16.17 -37.47 -7.71
CA ALA A 512 16.44 -36.03 -7.65
C ALA A 512 16.03 -35.42 -6.31
N ASP A 513 16.79 -34.44 -5.82
CA ASP A 513 16.48 -33.67 -4.62
C ASP A 513 15.58 -32.45 -4.87
N PHE A 514 15.15 -32.26 -6.12
CA PHE A 514 14.21 -31.23 -6.55
C PHE A 514 13.16 -31.75 -7.52
N LEU A 515 12.01 -31.08 -7.50
CA LEU A 515 11.05 -31.05 -8.60
C LEU A 515 11.45 -29.92 -9.56
N SER A 516 11.45 -30.15 -10.87
CA SER A 516 11.59 -29.08 -11.87
C SER A 516 10.31 -28.88 -12.66
N VAL A 517 9.89 -27.63 -12.81
CA VAL A 517 8.77 -27.22 -13.66
C VAL A 517 9.32 -26.23 -14.69
N THR A 518 8.99 -26.42 -15.97
CA THR A 518 9.38 -25.54 -17.06
C THR A 518 8.14 -25.07 -17.82
N GLU A 519 8.04 -23.76 -17.96
CA GLU A 519 6.97 -23.04 -18.64
C GLU A 519 7.56 -22.36 -19.88
N THR A 520 6.83 -22.33 -20.99
CA THR A 520 7.30 -21.72 -22.24
C THR A 520 6.21 -20.80 -22.78
N TYR A 521 6.55 -19.53 -22.88
CA TYR A 521 5.68 -18.42 -23.22
C TYR A 521 6.18 -17.67 -24.47
N GLU A 522 5.28 -16.83 -25.00
CA GLU A 522 5.58 -15.83 -26.01
C GLU A 522 4.99 -14.50 -25.55
N ILE A 523 5.78 -13.42 -25.57
CA ILE A 523 5.35 -12.08 -25.14
C ILE A 523 5.23 -11.20 -26.39
N SER A 524 4.02 -10.68 -26.64
CA SER A 524 3.75 -9.89 -27.84
C SER A 524 4.31 -8.47 -27.78
N ASN A 525 4.30 -7.85 -26.58
CA ASN A 525 4.62 -6.45 -26.36
C ASN A 525 5.66 -6.29 -25.23
N ILE A 526 6.85 -6.90 -25.34
CA ILE A 526 7.88 -6.75 -24.30
C ILE A 526 8.58 -5.38 -24.34
N TRP A 527 8.59 -4.74 -25.50
CA TRP A 527 9.14 -3.40 -25.70
C TRP A 527 8.01 -2.38 -25.74
N GLU A 528 7.98 -1.49 -24.76
CA GLU A 528 7.12 -0.32 -24.73
C GLU A 528 7.86 0.89 -25.31
N LYS A 529 7.13 1.82 -25.94
CA LYS A 529 7.73 3.11 -26.34
C LYS A 529 7.57 4.11 -25.21
N ASP A 530 8.66 4.76 -24.84
CA ASP A 530 8.62 5.86 -23.90
C ASP A 530 8.10 7.17 -24.57
N LYS A 531 8.17 8.29 -23.83
CA LYS A 531 7.65 9.58 -24.29
C LYS A 531 8.52 10.26 -25.35
N ASP A 532 9.80 9.92 -25.41
CA ASP A 532 10.74 10.43 -26.41
C ASP A 532 10.79 9.50 -27.65
N GLY A 533 10.26 8.28 -27.54
CA GLY A 533 10.03 7.34 -28.64
C GLY A 533 11.00 6.16 -28.68
N ASP A 534 11.96 6.15 -27.75
CA ASP A 534 12.88 5.07 -27.47
C ASP A 534 12.14 3.85 -26.92
N PHE A 535 12.74 2.67 -27.06
CA PHE A 535 12.11 1.40 -26.65
C PHE A 535 12.64 0.95 -25.29
N VAL A 536 11.74 0.63 -24.37
CA VAL A 536 12.04 0.19 -23.01
C VAL A 536 11.49 -1.22 -22.79
N ALA A 537 12.29 -2.11 -22.23
CA ALA A 537 11.83 -3.42 -21.76
C ALA A 537 12.16 -3.58 -20.27
N SER A 538 11.16 -4.00 -19.49
CA SER A 538 11.23 -4.12 -18.03
C SER A 538 11.21 -5.58 -17.59
N PHE A 539 12.07 -5.94 -16.64
CA PHE A 539 12.23 -7.29 -16.10
C PHE A 539 12.02 -7.28 -14.60
N TYR A 540 11.28 -8.26 -14.09
CA TYR A 540 10.78 -8.25 -12.71
C TYR A 540 11.22 -9.51 -11.96
N ALA A 541 11.85 -9.32 -10.79
CA ALA A 541 12.19 -10.38 -9.85
C ALA A 541 10.95 -10.83 -9.04
N ASN A 542 9.87 -11.19 -9.75
CA ASN A 542 8.53 -11.38 -9.21
C ASN A 542 8.40 -12.51 -8.19
N SER A 543 9.20 -13.58 -8.28
CA SER A 543 9.23 -14.66 -7.27
C SER A 543 9.88 -14.19 -5.97
N VAL A 544 10.84 -13.27 -6.08
CA VAL A 544 11.51 -12.63 -4.95
C VAL A 544 10.65 -11.51 -4.35
N ASP A 545 10.03 -10.63 -5.14
CA ASP A 545 9.09 -9.59 -4.64
C ASP A 545 7.89 -10.22 -3.92
N SER A 546 7.33 -11.31 -4.45
CA SER A 546 6.25 -12.07 -3.79
C SER A 546 6.66 -12.61 -2.41
N SER A 547 7.98 -12.72 -2.13
CA SER A 547 8.51 -13.13 -0.82
C SER A 547 8.67 -11.97 0.17
N LEU A 548 8.61 -10.71 -0.29
CA LEU A 548 8.73 -9.48 0.51
C LEU A 548 7.38 -9.07 1.13
N LYS A 549 6.82 -9.92 2.00
CA LYS A 549 5.48 -9.78 2.62
C LYS A 549 5.20 -8.35 3.13
N LYS A 550 4.16 -7.72 2.59
CA LYS A 550 3.74 -6.36 2.97
C LYS A 550 2.94 -6.40 4.30
N VAL A 551 3.00 -5.32 5.06
CA VAL A 551 2.33 -5.19 6.38
C VAL A 551 1.04 -4.39 6.21
N ASP A 552 -0.10 -5.00 6.49
CA ASP A 552 -1.42 -4.36 6.29
C ASP A 552 -1.69 -3.32 7.39
N GLU A 553 -1.49 -3.73 8.65
CA GLU A 553 -1.63 -2.88 9.83
C GLU A 553 -0.25 -2.44 10.32
N THR A 554 0.16 -1.21 10.02
CA THR A 554 1.51 -0.71 10.35
C THR A 554 1.69 -0.34 11.83
N ARG A 555 0.61 0.04 12.52
CA ARG A 555 0.61 0.23 13.98
C ARG A 555 0.20 -1.08 14.65
N ARG A 556 1.16 -1.76 15.27
CA ARG A 556 0.96 -3.10 15.82
C ARG A 556 1.22 -3.17 17.32
N ASN A 557 0.48 -4.04 18.01
CA ASN A 557 0.73 -4.46 19.38
C ASN A 557 1.16 -5.94 19.49
N SER A 558 1.16 -6.65 18.35
CA SER A 558 1.47 -8.07 18.21
C SER A 558 2.50 -8.30 17.11
N PRO A 559 3.31 -9.36 17.19
CA PRO A 559 4.31 -9.68 16.18
C PRO A 559 3.68 -9.84 14.78
N PHE A 560 4.49 -9.63 13.75
CA PHE A 560 4.11 -9.83 12.36
C PHE A 560 4.77 -11.10 11.83
N GLU A 561 3.99 -11.98 11.22
CA GLU A 561 4.42 -13.32 10.80
C GLU A 561 5.19 -13.30 9.47
N LEU A 562 6.31 -14.04 9.40
CA LEU A 562 7.09 -14.28 8.18
C LEU A 562 7.20 -15.78 7.90
N ALA A 563 7.06 -16.17 6.63
CA ALA A 563 7.29 -17.55 6.20
C ALA A 563 8.73 -17.99 6.52
N TYR A 564 8.89 -19.11 7.23
CA TYR A 564 10.21 -19.58 7.68
C TYR A 564 10.28 -21.12 7.83
N PRO A 565 11.30 -21.77 7.23
CA PRO A 565 12.32 -21.20 6.35
C PRO A 565 11.73 -20.86 4.98
N HIS A 566 12.16 -19.74 4.41
CA HIS A 566 11.86 -19.37 3.03
C HIS A 566 13.13 -18.90 2.35
N HIS A 567 13.49 -19.51 1.21
CA HIS A 567 14.67 -19.17 0.43
C HIS A 567 14.33 -19.24 -1.06
N VAL A 568 14.33 -18.09 -1.73
CA VAL A 568 14.07 -17.98 -3.17
C VAL A 568 15.29 -17.35 -3.83
N VAL A 569 15.76 -17.97 -4.92
CA VAL A 569 16.74 -17.38 -5.84
C VAL A 569 16.04 -17.26 -7.18
N GLN A 570 16.18 -16.10 -7.84
CA GLN A 570 15.63 -15.85 -9.17
C GLN A 570 16.76 -15.28 -10.05
N GLU A 571 17.04 -15.96 -11.15
CA GLU A 571 18.06 -15.59 -12.13
C GLU A 571 17.37 -15.24 -13.45
N ILE A 572 17.45 -13.97 -13.87
CA ILE A 572 16.87 -13.50 -15.13
C ILE A 572 17.99 -13.43 -16.17
N GLU A 573 17.87 -14.19 -17.23
CA GLU A 573 18.82 -14.26 -18.34
C GLU A 573 18.19 -13.61 -19.59
N ILE A 574 18.78 -12.51 -20.07
CA ILE A 574 18.24 -11.72 -21.18
C ILE A 574 19.25 -11.77 -22.32
N LYS A 575 18.92 -12.53 -23.36
CA LYS A 575 19.74 -12.67 -24.56
C LYS A 575 19.42 -11.53 -25.54
N LEU A 576 20.42 -10.71 -25.82
CA LEU A 576 20.31 -9.51 -26.65
C LEU A 576 20.85 -9.77 -28.06
N ARG A 577 20.21 -9.15 -29.05
CA ARG A 577 20.56 -9.27 -30.46
C ARG A 577 21.92 -8.65 -30.79
N ASP A 578 22.05 -7.36 -30.51
CA ASP A 578 23.17 -6.54 -30.97
C ASP A 578 24.34 -6.52 -29.98
N LYS A 579 25.54 -6.16 -30.46
CA LYS A 579 26.79 -6.22 -29.67
C LYS A 579 27.22 -4.90 -29.04
N ASN A 580 26.38 -3.88 -29.16
CA ASN A 580 26.71 -2.50 -28.78
C ASN A 580 26.09 -2.10 -27.42
N TRP A 581 25.52 -3.06 -26.70
CA TRP A 581 24.94 -2.82 -25.38
C TRP A 581 26.03 -2.58 -24.34
N THR A 582 25.83 -1.59 -23.48
CA THR A 582 26.69 -1.27 -22.34
C THR A 582 25.86 -1.31 -21.07
N PHE A 583 26.33 -2.07 -20.08
CA PHE A 583 25.69 -2.17 -18.77
C PHE A 583 26.73 -1.97 -17.67
N GLU A 584 26.38 -1.23 -16.62
CA GLU A 584 27.21 -1.14 -15.42
C GLU A 584 26.96 -2.38 -14.53
N GLU A 585 28.02 -3.05 -14.08
CA GLU A 585 27.90 -4.09 -13.05
C GLU A 585 27.55 -3.40 -11.71
N ASP A 586 26.36 -3.66 -11.18
CA ASP A 586 25.92 -3.19 -9.87
C ASP A 586 25.47 -4.34 -8.96
N SER A 587 25.49 -4.13 -7.65
CA SER A 587 24.92 -5.06 -6.67
C SER A 587 24.44 -4.36 -5.41
N PHE A 588 23.23 -4.69 -4.99
CA PHE A 588 22.62 -4.21 -3.77
C PHE A 588 22.38 -5.37 -2.78
N VAL A 589 22.57 -5.11 -1.48
CA VAL A 589 22.36 -6.09 -0.41
C VAL A 589 21.67 -5.42 0.78
N GLU A 590 20.52 -5.96 1.18
CA GLU A 590 19.82 -5.62 2.42
C GLU A 590 19.87 -6.81 3.36
N LYS A 591 20.52 -6.66 4.52
CA LYS A 591 20.63 -7.73 5.52
C LYS A 591 20.30 -7.18 6.90
N ASN A 592 19.31 -7.79 7.54
CA ASN A 592 18.83 -7.42 8.87
C ASN A 592 18.51 -8.68 9.71
N ASP A 593 17.87 -8.53 10.86
CA ASP A 593 17.51 -9.63 11.77
C ASP A 593 16.45 -10.59 11.16
N PHE A 594 15.68 -10.13 10.17
CA PHE A 594 14.46 -10.81 9.69
C PHE A 594 14.64 -11.46 8.33
N PHE A 595 15.41 -10.83 7.45
CA PHE A 595 15.69 -11.36 6.11
C PHE A 595 17.04 -10.90 5.57
N TYR A 596 17.48 -11.62 4.54
CA TYR A 596 18.57 -11.27 3.64
C TYR A 596 17.99 -11.13 2.25
N PHE A 597 18.26 -10.01 1.58
CA PHE A 597 17.97 -9.75 0.18
C PHE A 597 19.24 -9.32 -0.55
N ARG A 598 19.38 -9.76 -1.80
CA ARG A 598 20.42 -9.32 -2.72
C ARG A 598 19.86 -9.18 -4.13
N SER A 599 20.32 -8.16 -4.86
CA SER A 599 20.28 -8.09 -6.32
C SER A 599 21.71 -7.92 -6.86
N SER A 600 21.98 -8.38 -8.08
CA SER A 600 23.19 -8.03 -8.82
C SER A 600 23.01 -8.16 -10.32
N VAL A 601 23.62 -7.23 -11.06
CA VAL A 601 23.60 -7.10 -12.52
C VAL A 601 24.96 -7.53 -13.06
N LYS A 602 24.96 -8.38 -14.10
CA LYS A 602 26.17 -8.79 -14.82
C LYS A 602 25.90 -8.91 -16.31
N PHE A 603 26.81 -8.43 -17.14
CA PHE A 603 26.73 -8.61 -18.59
C PHE A 603 27.91 -9.43 -19.10
N ASP A 604 27.64 -10.34 -20.03
CA ASP A 604 28.66 -11.12 -20.74
C ASP A 604 28.71 -10.67 -22.20
N ASP A 605 29.69 -9.81 -22.52
CA ASP A 605 29.94 -9.27 -23.87
C ASP A 605 30.15 -10.37 -24.94
N SER A 606 30.57 -11.57 -24.53
CA SER A 606 30.91 -12.64 -25.46
C SER A 606 29.66 -13.37 -25.98
N ASP A 607 28.67 -13.55 -25.10
CA ASP A 607 27.40 -14.23 -25.36
C ASP A 607 26.20 -13.27 -25.56
N ASN A 608 26.42 -11.94 -25.48
CA ASN A 608 25.38 -10.90 -25.46
C ASN A 608 24.30 -11.16 -24.38
N LEU A 609 24.73 -11.58 -23.20
CA LEU A 609 23.84 -12.11 -22.17
C LEU A 609 23.87 -11.24 -20.91
N LEU A 610 22.76 -10.54 -20.64
CA LEU A 610 22.55 -9.83 -19.38
C LEU A 610 21.95 -10.81 -18.37
N ARG A 611 22.63 -11.01 -17.24
CA ARG A 611 22.19 -11.83 -16.11
C ARG A 611 21.89 -10.95 -14.90
N LEU A 612 20.66 -11.02 -14.41
CA LEU A 612 20.19 -10.37 -13.19
C LEU A 612 19.96 -11.45 -12.13
N VAL A 613 20.63 -11.38 -10.99
CA VAL A 613 20.52 -12.40 -9.92
C VAL A 613 19.93 -11.79 -8.67
N TYR A 614 18.80 -12.33 -8.24
CA TYR A 614 18.07 -11.94 -7.04
C TYR A 614 18.00 -13.09 -6.04
N GLU A 615 18.21 -12.80 -4.76
CA GLU A 615 18.13 -13.79 -3.68
C GLU A 615 17.39 -13.19 -2.48
N TYR A 616 16.35 -13.88 -2.01
CA TYR A 616 15.70 -13.59 -0.73
C TYR A 616 15.74 -14.81 0.18
N ARG A 617 16.05 -14.58 1.46
CA ARG A 617 16.00 -15.61 2.50
C ARG A 617 15.47 -15.03 3.81
N SER A 618 14.43 -15.63 4.38
CA SER A 618 14.00 -15.31 5.74
C SER A 618 14.99 -15.86 6.78
N LEU A 619 15.24 -15.04 7.80
CA LEU A 619 16.15 -15.33 8.92
C LEU A 619 15.40 -15.49 10.24
N SER A 620 14.13 -15.07 10.28
CA SER A 620 13.19 -15.22 11.38
C SER A 620 11.82 -15.63 10.85
N ASN A 621 10.99 -16.29 11.68
CA ASN A 621 9.58 -16.56 11.42
C ASN A 621 8.64 -15.39 11.80
N HIS A 622 9.18 -14.31 12.38
CA HIS A 622 8.41 -13.14 12.74
C HIS A 622 9.25 -11.87 12.89
N VAL A 623 8.57 -10.73 12.89
CA VAL A 623 9.06 -9.40 13.26
C VAL A 623 8.36 -8.98 14.56
N PRO A 624 9.08 -8.69 15.65
CA PRO A 624 8.49 -8.12 16.86
C PRO A 624 7.79 -6.78 16.59
N ALA A 625 6.68 -6.50 17.29
CA ALA A 625 5.84 -5.34 17.05
C ALA A 625 6.63 -4.01 17.10
N GLU A 626 7.56 -3.88 18.05
CA GLU A 626 8.43 -2.73 18.24
C GLU A 626 9.50 -2.55 17.14
N LYS A 627 9.74 -3.58 16.31
CA LYS A 627 10.67 -3.52 15.17
C LYS A 627 9.96 -3.40 13.81
N ILE A 628 8.63 -3.30 13.76
CA ILE A 628 7.86 -3.29 12.49
C ILE A 628 8.27 -2.15 11.55
N ASP A 629 8.50 -0.94 12.08
CA ASP A 629 8.99 0.22 11.32
C ASP A 629 10.37 -0.02 10.68
N THR A 630 11.19 -0.87 11.29
CA THR A 630 12.52 -1.24 10.76
C THR A 630 12.37 -2.24 9.62
N TYR A 631 11.49 -3.24 9.80
CA TYR A 631 11.14 -4.20 8.75
C TYR A 631 10.55 -3.50 7.52
N ILE A 632 9.52 -2.65 7.68
CA ILE A 632 8.87 -1.94 6.56
C ILE A 632 9.90 -1.12 5.75
N LYS A 633 10.82 -0.43 6.41
CA LYS A 633 11.88 0.35 5.73
C LYS A 633 12.87 -0.54 4.97
N ALA A 634 13.20 -1.71 5.50
CA ALA A 634 14.09 -2.67 4.84
C ALA A 634 13.38 -3.37 3.67
N GLN A 635 12.15 -3.83 3.89
CA GLN A 635 11.27 -4.45 2.89
C GLN A 635 11.09 -3.51 1.70
N LYS A 636 10.86 -2.21 1.94
CA LYS A 636 10.78 -1.22 0.87
C LYS A 636 12.09 -1.09 0.09
N ARG A 637 13.25 -0.97 0.75
CA ARG A 637 14.54 -0.88 0.04
C ARG A 637 14.83 -2.11 -0.83
N ALA A 638 14.44 -3.30 -0.37
CA ALA A 638 14.53 -4.51 -1.17
C ALA A 638 13.56 -4.49 -2.37
N ALA A 639 12.29 -4.10 -2.18
CA ALA A 639 11.29 -4.02 -3.24
C ALA A 639 11.60 -2.92 -4.28
N ASP A 640 12.19 -1.79 -3.86
CA ASP A 640 12.70 -0.74 -4.76
C ASP A 640 13.87 -1.27 -5.65
N ASN A 641 14.36 -2.51 -5.41
CA ASN A 641 15.43 -3.19 -6.14
C ASN A 641 14.99 -4.54 -6.77
N THR A 642 13.69 -4.81 -6.97
CA THR A 642 13.17 -6.04 -7.62
C THR A 642 12.76 -5.87 -9.09
N SER A 643 13.19 -4.80 -9.76
CA SER A 643 12.96 -4.57 -11.19
C SER A 643 14.20 -4.01 -11.87
N TYR A 644 14.35 -4.26 -13.17
CA TYR A 644 15.42 -3.72 -14.02
C TYR A 644 14.88 -3.36 -15.39
N GLU A 645 15.39 -2.30 -16.01
CA GLU A 645 14.93 -1.78 -17.31
C GLU A 645 16.10 -1.64 -18.29
N ILE A 646 15.88 -1.96 -19.56
CA ILE A 646 16.85 -1.73 -20.65
C ILE A 646 16.25 -0.78 -21.70
N TYR A 647 17.11 0.03 -22.34
CA TYR A 647 16.72 1.15 -23.19
C TYR A 647 17.40 1.08 -24.58
N GLU A 648 16.61 0.79 -25.62
CA GLU A 648 16.90 0.92 -27.06
C GLU A 648 16.81 2.39 -27.57
N PHE A 649 17.92 3.12 -27.64
CA PHE A 649 17.97 4.50 -28.18
C PHE A 649 17.85 4.55 -29.71
N SER A 650 17.12 5.54 -30.24
CA SER A 650 17.04 5.80 -31.68
C SER A 650 18.14 6.74 -32.21
N GLU A 651 18.82 6.37 -33.32
CA GLU A 651 19.89 7.17 -33.94
C GLU A 651 19.33 8.39 -34.73
N GLU A 652 19.86 9.59 -34.49
CA GLU A 652 19.75 10.75 -35.39
C GLU A 652 21.08 11.05 -36.10
N PRO A 653 21.07 11.51 -37.37
CA PRO A 653 22.29 11.71 -38.16
C PRO A 653 22.92 13.10 -37.93
N VAL A 654 24.18 13.13 -37.48
CA VAL A 654 25.00 14.34 -37.37
C VAL A 654 25.46 14.81 -38.77
N VAL A 655 25.38 16.12 -39.03
CA VAL A 655 25.81 16.74 -40.31
C VAL A 655 26.70 17.97 -40.05
N ASP A 656 27.93 17.90 -40.56
CA ASP A 656 28.98 18.93 -40.54
C ASP A 656 28.47 20.29 -41.09
N SER A 657 28.58 21.36 -40.30
CA SER A 657 27.64 22.50 -40.30
C SER A 657 28.10 23.76 -41.07
N ASP A 658 29.40 24.02 -41.16
CA ASP A 658 29.91 25.37 -41.46
C ASP A 658 29.64 25.87 -42.90
N ILE A 659 29.72 24.97 -43.90
CA ILE A 659 29.44 25.34 -45.29
C ILE A 659 27.96 25.61 -45.52
N TYR A 660 27.09 24.89 -44.80
CA TYR A 660 25.64 25.05 -44.92
C TYR A 660 25.18 26.38 -44.32
N PHE A 661 25.77 26.82 -43.20
CA PHE A 661 25.42 28.09 -42.56
C PHE A 661 25.56 29.29 -43.50
N TYR A 662 26.73 29.45 -44.14
CA TYR A 662 26.95 30.55 -45.09
C TYR A 662 26.06 30.46 -46.35
N LEU A 663 25.80 29.23 -46.82
CA LEU A 663 24.89 29.01 -47.95
C LEU A 663 23.45 29.42 -47.60
N ILE A 664 22.97 29.05 -46.41
CA ILE A 664 21.66 29.41 -45.88
C ILE A 664 21.55 30.93 -45.70
N ALA A 665 22.57 31.60 -45.16
CA ALA A 665 22.59 33.06 -45.00
C ALA A 665 22.48 33.80 -46.35
N VAL A 666 23.21 33.36 -47.38
CA VAL A 666 23.12 33.94 -48.74
C VAL A 666 21.77 33.66 -49.40
N LEU A 667 21.25 32.43 -49.27
CA LEU A 667 19.91 32.08 -49.75
C LEU A 667 18.84 32.93 -49.07
N TYR A 668 18.95 33.14 -47.75
CA TYR A 668 18.02 33.97 -46.98
C TYR A 668 18.06 35.44 -47.42
N ALA A 669 19.25 36.03 -47.63
CA ALA A 669 19.38 37.40 -48.14
C ALA A 669 18.76 37.58 -49.54
N LEU A 670 19.00 36.64 -50.47
CA LEU A 670 18.38 36.62 -51.80
C LEU A 670 16.85 36.50 -51.72
N LEU A 671 16.35 35.80 -50.69
CA LEU A 671 14.94 35.52 -50.48
C LEU A 671 14.20 36.72 -49.88
N VAL A 672 14.80 37.47 -48.95
CA VAL A 672 14.30 38.79 -48.50
C VAL A 672 14.20 39.77 -49.67
N ILE A 673 15.23 39.82 -50.52
CA ILE A 673 15.21 40.61 -51.77
C ILE A 673 14.07 40.14 -52.69
N PHE A 674 13.84 38.83 -52.82
CA PHE A 674 12.72 38.28 -53.59
C PHE A 674 11.34 38.67 -53.02
N VAL A 675 11.17 38.72 -51.69
CA VAL A 675 9.92 39.20 -51.05
C VAL A 675 9.66 40.66 -51.41
N LEU A 676 10.66 41.54 -51.24
CA LEU A 676 10.55 42.96 -51.58
C LEU A 676 10.24 43.18 -53.07
N ILE A 677 10.91 42.44 -53.96
CA ILE A 677 10.63 42.47 -55.42
C ILE A 677 9.20 41.98 -55.72
N ASN A 678 8.69 40.96 -55.03
CA ASN A 678 7.32 40.49 -55.23
C ASN A 678 6.28 41.49 -54.73
N TRP A 679 6.51 42.14 -53.59
CA TRP A 679 5.64 43.20 -53.06
C TRP A 679 5.59 44.40 -54.03
N TYR A 680 6.74 44.80 -54.58
CA TYR A 680 6.82 45.83 -55.62
C TYR A 680 6.04 45.42 -56.88
N ARG A 681 6.34 44.25 -57.47
CA ARG A 681 5.74 43.77 -58.73
C ARG A 681 4.24 43.48 -58.63
N ASP A 682 3.70 43.14 -57.45
CA ASP A 682 2.26 42.92 -57.28
C ASP A 682 1.48 44.24 -57.09
N SER A 683 2.15 45.33 -56.70
CA SER A 683 1.55 46.66 -56.58
C SER A 683 1.24 47.32 -57.94
N ASP A 684 2.02 46.95 -58.95
CA ASP A 684 2.11 47.64 -60.25
C ASP A 684 1.04 47.18 -61.27
N ARG A 685 0.36 46.07 -61.00
CA ARG A 685 -0.79 45.61 -61.80
C ARG A 685 -2.02 46.48 -61.50
N LYS A 686 -2.24 47.49 -62.35
CA LYS A 686 -3.31 48.49 -62.22
C LYS A 686 -4.76 47.95 -62.29
N LEU A 687 -4.98 46.65 -62.55
CA LEU A 687 -6.23 46.06 -63.04
C LEU A 687 -7.51 46.33 -62.22
N PHE A 688 -7.43 46.66 -60.93
CA PHE A 688 -8.60 46.70 -60.04
C PHE A 688 -8.75 47.98 -59.20
N TYR A 689 -7.92 49.01 -59.44
CA TYR A 689 -7.97 50.25 -58.64
C TYR A 689 -9.20 51.13 -58.94
N ASP A 690 -9.80 50.97 -60.12
CA ASP A 690 -10.95 51.79 -60.55
C ASP A 690 -12.30 51.19 -60.08
N VAL A 691 -12.27 50.00 -59.45
CA VAL A 691 -13.47 49.21 -59.09
C VAL A 691 -13.50 48.81 -57.60
N ALA A 692 -12.33 48.66 -56.95
CA ALA A 692 -12.23 48.28 -55.54
C ALA A 692 -11.76 49.45 -54.66
N VAL A 693 -12.34 49.54 -53.45
CA VAL A 693 -12.03 50.60 -52.45
C VAL A 693 -10.97 50.13 -51.45
N PHE A 694 -10.97 48.84 -51.16
CA PHE A 694 -10.08 48.16 -50.23
C PHE A 694 -9.52 46.88 -50.90
N TYR A 695 -8.62 46.17 -50.24
CA TYR A 695 -7.97 44.97 -50.77
C TYR A 695 -8.61 43.68 -50.19
N PRO A 696 -9.59 43.06 -50.89
CA PRO A 696 -10.24 41.83 -50.42
C PRO A 696 -9.34 40.61 -50.64
N ILE A 697 -9.36 39.67 -49.69
CA ILE A 697 -8.53 38.45 -49.68
C ILE A 697 -9.08 37.40 -48.70
N SER A 698 -8.99 36.11 -49.05
CA SER A 698 -9.41 35.00 -48.19
C SER A 698 -8.78 35.03 -46.79
N VAL A 699 -9.62 34.88 -45.77
CA VAL A 699 -9.22 34.82 -44.36
C VAL A 699 -8.23 33.69 -44.10
N VAL A 700 -8.45 32.50 -44.68
CA VAL A 700 -7.54 31.34 -44.52
C VAL A 700 -6.14 31.71 -45.03
N LYS A 701 -6.07 32.32 -46.22
CA LYS A 701 -4.80 32.74 -46.83
C LYS A 701 -4.10 33.82 -46.00
N VAL A 702 -4.84 34.76 -45.41
CA VAL A 702 -4.25 35.76 -44.51
C VAL A 702 -3.73 35.10 -43.24
N ILE A 703 -4.49 34.24 -42.57
CA ILE A 703 -4.05 33.55 -41.34
C ILE A 703 -2.78 32.74 -41.61
N THR A 704 -2.78 31.90 -42.65
CA THR A 704 -1.60 31.10 -43.01
C THR A 704 -0.38 31.98 -43.25
N LEU A 705 -0.53 33.08 -44.00
CA LEU A 705 0.59 33.96 -44.30
C LEU A 705 1.02 34.81 -43.09
N LEU A 706 0.13 35.20 -42.18
CA LEU A 706 0.52 35.90 -40.95
C LEU A 706 1.33 34.99 -40.04
N PHE A 707 0.83 33.79 -39.73
CA PHE A 707 1.50 32.86 -38.81
C PHE A 707 2.89 32.45 -39.34
N PHE A 708 2.95 31.89 -40.55
CA PHE A 708 4.19 31.40 -41.14
C PHE A 708 5.13 32.51 -41.64
N THR A 709 4.85 33.80 -41.39
CA THR A 709 5.80 34.91 -41.68
C THR A 709 6.10 35.75 -40.45
N LEU A 710 5.80 35.23 -39.25
CA LEU A 710 5.97 35.92 -37.96
C LEU A 710 5.35 37.32 -38.00
N GLY A 711 4.10 37.39 -38.47
CA GLY A 711 3.29 38.61 -38.56
C GLY A 711 3.57 39.48 -39.78
N THR A 712 4.78 39.46 -40.37
CA THR A 712 5.24 40.44 -41.37
C THR A 712 4.35 40.60 -42.62
N TYR A 713 3.52 39.61 -42.96
CA TYR A 713 2.51 39.74 -44.01
C TYR A 713 1.45 40.82 -43.75
N SER A 714 1.22 41.25 -42.50
CA SER A 714 0.32 42.35 -42.14
C SER A 714 0.73 43.64 -42.87
N CYS A 715 2.03 43.95 -42.89
CA CYS A 715 2.58 45.13 -43.55
C CYS A 715 2.20 45.15 -45.03
N TYR A 716 2.25 44.00 -45.71
CA TYR A 716 1.82 43.90 -47.10
C TYR A 716 0.32 44.20 -47.26
N TRP A 717 -0.53 43.67 -46.38
CA TRP A 717 -1.97 43.93 -46.41
C TRP A 717 -2.31 45.41 -46.14
N PHE A 718 -1.63 46.04 -45.17
CA PHE A 718 -1.76 47.48 -44.90
C PHE A 718 -1.28 48.33 -46.08
N TYR A 719 -0.12 48.01 -46.66
CA TYR A 719 0.42 48.67 -47.84
C TYR A 719 -0.57 48.66 -49.01
N ARG A 720 -1.21 47.50 -49.27
CA ARG A 720 -2.23 47.37 -50.31
C ARG A 720 -3.42 48.28 -50.02
N ASN A 721 -4.03 48.19 -48.84
CA ASN A 721 -5.20 49.01 -48.51
C ASN A 721 -4.91 50.52 -48.57
N TRP A 722 -3.77 50.98 -48.04
CA TRP A 722 -3.36 52.38 -48.17
C TRP A 722 -3.08 52.80 -49.62
N SER A 723 -2.66 51.88 -50.50
CA SER A 723 -2.47 52.15 -51.92
C SER A 723 -3.80 52.32 -52.68
N TYR A 724 -4.84 51.55 -52.33
CA TYR A 724 -6.20 51.78 -52.84
C TYR A 724 -6.75 53.14 -52.37
N ILE A 725 -6.66 53.42 -51.05
CA ILE A 725 -7.11 54.70 -50.46
C ILE A 725 -6.39 55.89 -51.10
N LYS A 726 -5.07 55.80 -51.34
CA LYS A 726 -4.28 56.87 -51.98
C LYS A 726 -4.86 57.26 -53.34
N ARG A 727 -5.22 56.26 -54.16
CA ARG A 727 -5.75 56.49 -55.52
C ARG A 727 -7.20 56.98 -55.48
N LYS A 728 -8.08 56.33 -54.70
CA LYS A 728 -9.49 56.70 -54.60
C LYS A 728 -9.69 58.12 -54.05
N ASP A 729 -9.05 58.45 -52.93
CA ASP A 729 -9.20 59.77 -52.29
C ASP A 729 -8.29 60.85 -52.94
N GLN A 730 -7.48 60.50 -53.96
CA GLN A 730 -6.43 61.36 -54.57
C GLN A 730 -5.47 62.04 -53.57
N ARG A 731 -5.29 61.48 -52.36
CA ARG A 731 -4.49 62.11 -51.30
C ARG A 731 -2.99 61.93 -51.50
N ASN A 732 -2.21 62.95 -51.17
CA ASN A 732 -0.76 62.83 -51.09
C ASN A 732 -0.31 62.12 -49.80
N ILE A 733 -0.45 60.78 -49.75
CA ILE A 733 0.03 59.93 -48.65
C ILE A 733 1.13 58.96 -49.13
N SER A 734 1.96 58.43 -48.23
CA SER A 734 2.86 57.30 -48.51
C SER A 734 2.24 56.00 -47.98
N PRO A 735 1.82 55.05 -48.84
CA PRO A 735 1.30 53.76 -48.39
C PRO A 735 2.38 52.90 -47.73
N PHE A 736 3.63 53.03 -48.17
CA PHE A 736 4.78 52.29 -47.63
C PHE A 736 5.03 52.63 -46.16
N TRP A 737 5.21 53.91 -45.82
CA TRP A 737 5.45 54.31 -44.43
C TRP A 737 4.26 54.00 -43.51
N ARG A 738 3.03 53.99 -44.04
CA ARG A 738 1.83 53.59 -43.28
C ARG A 738 1.69 52.08 -43.07
N ALA A 739 2.42 51.27 -43.83
CA ALA A 739 2.54 49.83 -43.63
C ALA A 739 3.64 49.48 -42.64
N VAL A 740 4.83 50.08 -42.79
CA VAL A 740 5.94 49.90 -41.83
C VAL A 740 5.54 50.31 -40.41
N PHE A 741 4.72 51.35 -40.27
CA PHE A 741 4.19 51.83 -38.98
C PHE A 741 2.72 51.42 -38.76
N GLU A 742 2.29 50.25 -39.25
CA GLU A 742 0.88 49.83 -39.25
C GLU A 742 0.18 49.90 -37.90
N SER A 743 0.86 49.65 -36.78
CA SER A 743 0.27 49.71 -35.43
C SER A 743 -0.31 51.09 -35.10
N PHE A 744 0.31 52.17 -35.61
CA PHE A 744 -0.22 53.54 -35.49
C PHE A 744 -1.33 53.84 -36.51
N TRP A 745 -1.36 53.12 -37.63
CA TRP A 745 -2.32 53.31 -38.72
C TRP A 745 -3.51 52.33 -38.70
N PHE A 746 -3.55 51.40 -37.74
CA PHE A 746 -4.66 50.47 -37.50
C PHE A 746 -5.97 51.24 -37.23
N TYR A 747 -6.00 52.17 -36.27
CA TYR A 747 -7.22 52.94 -35.99
C TYR A 747 -7.71 53.75 -37.22
N PRO A 748 -6.86 54.54 -37.92
CA PRO A 748 -7.27 55.23 -39.14
C PRO A 748 -7.79 54.34 -40.28
N ILE A 749 -7.30 53.09 -40.41
CA ILE A 749 -7.81 52.17 -41.45
C ILE A 749 -9.11 51.51 -40.99
N ALA A 750 -9.19 51.06 -39.73
CA ALA A 750 -10.37 50.46 -39.13
C ALA A 750 -11.57 51.43 -39.14
N TYR A 751 -11.34 52.69 -38.77
CA TYR A 751 -12.35 53.75 -38.81
C TYR A 751 -12.90 53.99 -40.22
N ARG A 752 -12.06 53.90 -41.26
CA ARG A 752 -12.48 54.06 -42.66
C ARG A 752 -13.26 52.85 -43.18
N ILE A 753 -12.94 51.64 -42.71
CA ILE A 753 -13.65 50.41 -43.06
C ILE A 753 -15.04 50.39 -42.36
N ALA A 754 -15.13 50.86 -41.11
CA ALA A 754 -16.38 50.90 -40.34
C ALA A 754 -17.35 52.01 -40.78
N ASN A 755 -16.83 53.13 -41.31
CA ASN A 755 -17.62 54.31 -41.73
C ASN A 755 -17.69 54.49 -43.25
N SER A 756 -17.55 53.43 -44.03
CA SER A 756 -17.82 53.46 -45.47
C SER A 756 -19.32 53.34 -45.76
N ASP A 757 -19.83 54.16 -46.69
CA ASP A 757 -21.26 54.27 -47.01
C ASP A 757 -21.82 53.07 -47.80
N GLU A 758 -21.96 51.90 -47.17
CA GLU A 758 -22.94 50.88 -47.59
C GLU A 758 -23.64 50.19 -46.38
N PRO A 759 -24.92 49.77 -46.49
CA PRO A 759 -25.77 49.55 -45.31
C PRO A 759 -26.06 48.07 -44.96
N LYS A 760 -25.41 47.07 -45.58
CA LYS A 760 -25.77 45.65 -45.40
C LYS A 760 -24.57 44.80 -44.96
N GLN A 761 -24.67 44.23 -43.75
CA GLN A 761 -23.72 43.28 -43.13
C GLN A 761 -22.32 43.81 -42.76
N GLN A 762 -22.26 44.96 -42.06
CA GLN A 762 -21.08 45.31 -41.24
C GLN A 762 -21.26 44.77 -39.81
N ASN A 763 -20.40 43.84 -39.39
CA ASN A 763 -20.38 43.29 -38.03
C ASN A 763 -19.39 44.01 -37.11
N MET A 764 -18.79 45.12 -37.56
CA MET A 764 -17.82 45.88 -36.78
C MET A 764 -18.47 47.10 -36.11
N PRO A 765 -18.16 47.40 -34.84
CA PRO A 765 -18.74 48.55 -34.15
C PRO A 765 -18.35 49.87 -34.81
N ARG A 766 -19.34 50.70 -35.19
CA ARG A 766 -19.13 52.07 -35.68
C ARG A 766 -18.72 53.06 -34.58
N SER A 767 -18.77 52.63 -33.31
CA SER A 767 -18.31 53.45 -32.18
C SER A 767 -16.80 53.66 -32.24
N ALA A 768 -16.38 54.92 -32.41
CA ALA A 768 -14.98 55.33 -32.40
C ALA A 768 -14.22 54.81 -31.16
N TRP A 769 -14.87 54.74 -30.00
CA TRP A 769 -14.29 54.19 -28.78
C TRP A 769 -13.91 52.72 -28.90
N ILE A 770 -14.77 51.87 -29.48
CA ILE A 770 -14.51 50.43 -29.59
C ILE A 770 -13.42 50.16 -30.65
N LEU A 771 -13.39 50.95 -31.72
CA LEU A 771 -12.29 50.94 -32.69
C LEU A 771 -10.96 51.39 -32.06
N GLY A 772 -11.01 52.35 -31.12
CA GLY A 772 -9.87 52.75 -30.31
C GLY A 772 -9.34 51.59 -29.46
N VAL A 773 -10.23 50.85 -28.78
CA VAL A 773 -9.86 49.64 -28.01
C VAL A 773 -9.17 48.60 -28.90
N PHE A 774 -9.72 48.29 -30.09
CA PHE A 774 -9.07 47.34 -31.00
C PHE A 774 -7.69 47.81 -31.49
N ALA A 775 -7.48 49.11 -31.69
CA ALA A 775 -6.18 49.64 -32.06
C ALA A 775 -5.17 49.58 -30.90
N VAL A 776 -5.60 49.83 -29.66
CA VAL A 776 -4.79 49.62 -28.46
C VAL A 776 -4.43 48.14 -28.30
N LEU A 777 -5.38 47.22 -28.47
CA LEU A 777 -5.11 45.78 -28.42
C LEU A 777 -4.17 45.32 -29.55
N TYR A 778 -4.26 45.91 -30.75
CA TYR A 778 -3.34 45.60 -31.85
C TYR A 778 -1.92 46.12 -31.55
N PHE A 779 -1.82 47.33 -31.00
CA PHE A 779 -0.53 47.87 -30.53
C PHE A 779 0.07 47.01 -29.41
N ILE A 780 -0.73 46.57 -28.43
CA ILE A 780 -0.32 45.63 -27.39
C ILE A 780 0.13 44.29 -28.01
N SER A 781 -0.56 43.76 -29.02
CA SER A 781 -0.14 42.51 -29.67
C SER A 781 1.25 42.62 -30.31
N ALA A 782 1.60 43.77 -30.90
CA ALA A 782 2.93 44.03 -31.43
C ALA A 782 4.00 44.15 -30.33
N LEU A 783 3.66 44.69 -29.15
CA LEU A 783 4.56 44.70 -27.98
C LEU A 783 4.72 43.30 -27.37
N LEU A 784 3.68 42.46 -27.39
CA LEU A 784 3.75 41.09 -26.89
C LEU A 784 4.65 40.20 -27.74
N MET A 785 4.81 40.48 -29.04
CA MET A 785 5.71 39.71 -29.92
C MET A 785 7.19 39.77 -29.50
N ASP A 786 7.58 40.69 -28.62
CA ASP A 786 8.92 40.79 -28.04
C ASP A 786 9.21 39.69 -26.98
N LYS A 787 8.18 39.23 -26.26
CA LYS A 787 8.34 38.27 -25.13
C LYS A 787 7.47 37.01 -25.22
N PHE A 788 6.43 37.03 -26.03
CA PHE A 788 5.44 35.97 -26.21
C PHE A 788 5.02 35.95 -27.68
N ILE A 789 5.91 35.45 -28.55
CA ILE A 789 5.77 35.53 -30.02
C ILE A 789 4.42 34.93 -30.44
N LEU A 790 4.08 33.73 -29.98
CA LEU A 790 2.81 33.08 -30.32
C LEU A 790 1.58 33.85 -29.82
N ILE A 791 1.61 34.40 -28.61
CA ILE A 791 0.47 35.15 -28.04
C ILE A 791 0.26 36.46 -28.80
N GLY A 792 1.34 37.22 -29.05
CA GLY A 792 1.31 38.44 -29.85
C GLY A 792 0.84 38.17 -31.29
N LEU A 793 1.38 37.13 -31.93
CA LEU A 793 1.03 36.71 -33.28
C LEU A 793 -0.43 36.27 -33.41
N ALA A 794 -0.94 35.51 -32.43
CA ALA A 794 -2.34 35.07 -32.41
C ALA A 794 -3.30 36.25 -32.18
N LEU A 795 -3.02 37.13 -31.22
CA LEU A 795 -3.84 38.31 -30.92
C LEU A 795 -3.85 39.31 -32.09
N GLY A 796 -2.69 39.62 -32.66
CA GLY A 796 -2.55 40.50 -33.82
C GLY A 796 -3.24 39.93 -35.05
N SER A 797 -3.10 38.62 -35.30
CA SER A 797 -3.80 37.93 -36.38
C SER A 797 -5.32 37.94 -36.21
N ALA A 798 -5.83 37.70 -35.00
CA ALA A 798 -7.26 37.72 -34.73
C ALA A 798 -7.87 39.12 -34.98
N LEU A 799 -7.20 40.18 -34.50
CA LEU A 799 -7.62 41.57 -34.71
C LEU A 799 -7.56 41.97 -36.19
N LEU A 800 -6.53 41.54 -36.94
CA LEU A 800 -6.42 41.82 -38.37
C LEU A 800 -7.47 41.04 -39.18
N VAL A 801 -7.79 39.80 -38.81
CA VAL A 801 -8.85 38.99 -39.43
C VAL A 801 -10.22 39.66 -39.31
N ILE A 802 -10.51 40.38 -38.21
CA ILE A 802 -11.74 41.17 -38.09
C ILE A 802 -11.80 42.24 -39.20
N LEU A 803 -10.71 43.00 -39.42
CA LEU A 803 -10.64 43.99 -40.49
C LEU A 803 -10.76 43.37 -41.89
N VAL A 804 -10.05 42.26 -42.13
CA VAL A 804 -10.10 41.52 -43.41
C VAL A 804 -11.53 41.04 -43.70
N ARG A 805 -12.24 40.52 -42.70
CA ARG A 805 -13.65 40.11 -42.86
C ARG A 805 -14.56 41.30 -43.24
N GLN A 806 -14.39 42.48 -42.64
CA GLN A 806 -15.16 43.67 -43.02
C GLN A 806 -14.81 44.17 -44.43
N VAL A 807 -13.53 44.19 -44.80
CA VAL A 807 -13.07 44.54 -46.15
C VAL A 807 -13.66 43.59 -47.19
N ASN A 808 -13.71 42.29 -46.89
CA ASN A 808 -14.33 41.29 -47.76
C ASN A 808 -15.85 41.48 -47.86
N ALA A 809 -16.55 41.77 -46.76
CA ALA A 809 -17.99 42.05 -46.74
C ALA A 809 -18.34 43.28 -47.58
N TYR A 810 -17.59 44.37 -47.40
CA TYR A 810 -17.76 45.61 -48.17
C TYR A 810 -17.52 45.44 -49.68
N GLN A 811 -16.62 44.54 -50.08
CA GLN A 811 -16.23 44.34 -51.48
C GLN A 811 -16.92 43.13 -52.14
N GLN A 812 -18.01 42.59 -51.56
CA GLN A 812 -18.74 41.43 -52.10
C GLN A 812 -19.34 41.63 -53.50
N SER A 813 -19.53 42.87 -53.94
CA SER A 813 -20.06 43.22 -55.28
C SER A 813 -19.13 42.85 -56.45
N SER A 814 -17.95 42.25 -56.22
CA SER A 814 -17.04 41.79 -57.28
C SER A 814 -16.31 40.49 -56.92
N ALA A 815 -17.03 39.36 -56.99
CA ALA A 815 -16.52 38.02 -56.69
C ALA A 815 -15.23 37.65 -57.44
N GLU A 816 -15.04 38.18 -58.66
CA GLU A 816 -13.83 37.98 -59.46
C GLU A 816 -12.57 38.57 -58.80
N ILE A 817 -12.67 39.75 -58.17
CA ILE A 817 -11.55 40.42 -57.50
C ILE A 817 -11.14 39.64 -56.24
N TYR A 818 -12.13 39.24 -55.43
CA TYR A 818 -11.90 38.39 -54.25
C TYR A 818 -11.26 37.04 -54.65
N SER A 819 -11.75 36.39 -55.72
CA SER A 819 -11.15 35.17 -56.26
C SER A 819 -9.70 35.41 -56.71
N HIS A 820 -9.42 36.50 -57.43
CA HIS A 820 -8.08 36.80 -57.95
C HIS A 820 -7.03 36.94 -56.83
N HIS A 821 -7.35 37.70 -55.77
CA HIS A 821 -6.42 37.91 -54.65
C HIS A 821 -6.31 36.67 -53.74
N SER A 822 -7.38 35.90 -53.60
CA SER A 822 -7.42 34.69 -52.78
C SER A 822 -6.67 33.50 -53.39
N ARG A 823 -6.41 33.48 -54.69
CA ARG A 823 -5.60 32.43 -55.34
C ARG A 823 -4.19 32.39 -54.76
N TRP A 824 -3.73 31.19 -54.40
CA TRP A 824 -2.32 30.92 -54.17
C TRP A 824 -1.57 30.97 -55.51
N LYS A 825 -0.32 31.41 -55.46
CA LYS A 825 0.60 31.58 -56.61
C LYS A 825 2.00 31.22 -56.10
N LEU A 826 2.90 30.72 -56.95
CA LEU A 826 4.24 30.23 -56.59
C LEU A 826 4.97 31.09 -55.54
N ARG A 827 4.99 32.42 -55.71
CA ARG A 827 5.59 33.38 -54.77
C ARG A 827 5.14 33.26 -53.31
N HIS A 828 3.93 32.79 -53.04
CA HIS A 828 3.43 32.63 -51.67
C HIS A 828 3.95 31.33 -51.05
N PHE A 829 4.12 30.26 -51.84
CA PHE A 829 4.75 29.02 -51.38
C PHE A 829 6.25 29.24 -51.14
N LEU A 830 6.93 29.95 -52.04
CA LEU A 830 8.33 30.38 -51.83
C LEU A 830 8.49 31.22 -50.56
N LEU A 831 7.51 32.07 -50.25
CA LEU A 831 7.49 32.91 -49.06
C LEU A 831 7.11 32.15 -47.78
N LEU A 832 6.35 31.05 -47.87
CA LEU A 832 6.18 30.11 -46.74
C LEU A 832 7.49 29.35 -46.49
N ILE A 833 8.06 28.72 -47.52
CA ILE A 833 9.35 28.00 -47.43
C ILE A 833 10.47 28.89 -46.86
N ALA A 834 10.47 30.18 -47.23
CA ALA A 834 11.42 31.17 -46.73
C ALA A 834 11.40 31.38 -45.21
N PHE A 835 10.20 31.47 -44.64
CA PHE A 835 10.02 31.81 -43.24
C PHE A 835 9.77 30.56 -42.37
N SER A 836 9.49 29.39 -42.95
CA SER A 836 9.32 28.13 -42.22
C SER A 836 10.49 27.80 -41.27
N PRO A 837 11.78 27.95 -41.63
CA PRO A 837 12.88 27.70 -40.70
C PRO A 837 12.87 28.64 -39.48
N LEU A 838 12.65 29.95 -39.70
CA LEU A 838 12.55 30.93 -38.62
C LEU A 838 11.31 30.73 -37.76
N PHE A 839 10.18 30.33 -38.36
CA PHE A 839 8.99 29.96 -37.64
C PHE A 839 9.23 28.72 -36.77
N LEU A 840 9.89 27.68 -37.30
CA LEU A 840 10.21 26.47 -36.56
C LEU A 840 11.21 26.72 -35.43
N LEU A 841 12.21 27.58 -35.64
CA LEU A 841 13.18 27.97 -34.62
C LEU A 841 12.50 28.74 -33.48
N ALA A 842 11.77 29.83 -33.80
CA ALA A 842 11.03 30.60 -32.79
C ALA A 842 9.97 29.75 -32.06
N PHE A 843 9.30 28.83 -32.75
CA PHE A 843 8.32 27.92 -32.17
C PHE A 843 8.95 26.85 -31.30
N GLY A 844 10.10 26.29 -31.70
CA GLY A 844 10.86 25.32 -30.93
C GLY A 844 11.38 25.91 -29.62
N GLN A 845 11.87 27.15 -29.66
CA GLN A 845 12.28 27.90 -28.47
C GLN A 845 11.09 28.21 -27.55
N GLU A 846 9.96 28.71 -28.06
CA GLU A 846 8.78 29.01 -27.22
C GLU A 846 8.13 27.73 -26.63
N LEU A 847 8.29 26.57 -27.29
CA LEU A 847 7.92 25.25 -26.76
C LEU A 847 8.99 24.58 -25.88
N ARG A 848 10.15 25.20 -25.64
CA ARG A 848 11.29 24.63 -24.89
C ARG A 848 11.86 23.34 -25.51
N LEU A 849 11.67 23.14 -26.80
CA LEU A 849 12.22 22.02 -27.57
C LEU A 849 13.63 22.31 -28.09
N LEU A 850 14.00 23.58 -28.18
CA LEU A 850 15.33 24.08 -28.57
C LEU A 850 15.94 24.93 -27.44
N PRO A 851 17.28 25.06 -27.38
CA PRO A 851 17.97 25.99 -26.49
C PRO A 851 17.42 27.42 -26.53
N ALA A 852 17.39 28.07 -25.37
CA ALA A 852 17.09 29.50 -25.27
C ALA A 852 18.33 30.34 -25.64
N ASP A 853 18.12 31.47 -26.30
CA ASP A 853 19.14 32.46 -26.68
C ASP A 853 19.65 33.32 -25.50
N LYS A 854 19.13 33.06 -24.30
CA LYS A 854 19.42 33.76 -23.04
C LYS A 854 19.64 32.78 -21.90
N VAL A 855 20.28 33.26 -20.82
CA VAL A 855 20.34 32.51 -19.56
C VAL A 855 18.93 32.26 -19.03
N VAL A 856 18.62 31.00 -18.71
CA VAL A 856 17.31 30.57 -18.19
C VAL A 856 17.45 29.88 -16.84
N ALA A 857 16.38 29.91 -16.04
CA ALA A 857 16.32 29.16 -14.78
C ALA A 857 16.27 27.64 -15.03
N GLY A 858 16.76 26.83 -14.09
CA GLY A 858 16.86 25.37 -14.26
C GLY A 858 15.52 24.64 -14.44
N ASP A 859 14.39 25.25 -14.06
CA ASP A 859 13.02 24.75 -14.30
C ASP A 859 12.45 25.14 -15.69
N TYR A 860 13.23 25.85 -16.50
CA TYR A 860 12.96 26.04 -17.92
C TYR A 860 13.18 24.75 -18.71
N LEU A 861 14.23 23.98 -18.38
CA LEU A 861 14.61 22.75 -19.08
C LEU A 861 13.56 21.64 -18.93
N LEU A 862 13.46 20.77 -19.93
CA LEU A 862 12.60 19.59 -19.85
C LEU A 862 13.28 18.52 -18.99
N GLN A 863 12.48 17.65 -18.37
CA GLN A 863 12.99 16.61 -17.47
C GLN A 863 13.96 15.64 -18.17
N ARG A 864 13.84 15.45 -19.49
CA ARG A 864 14.76 14.63 -20.29
C ARG A 864 16.17 15.23 -20.37
N ASP A 865 16.28 16.56 -20.42
CA ASP A 865 17.57 17.26 -20.55
C ASP A 865 18.31 17.25 -19.21
N LEU A 866 17.57 17.43 -18.10
CA LEU A 866 18.07 17.21 -16.75
C LEU A 866 18.53 15.76 -16.53
N LYS A 867 17.77 14.76 -17.02
CA LYS A 867 18.19 13.35 -16.98
C LYS A 867 19.43 13.07 -17.83
N PHE A 868 19.59 13.72 -18.99
CA PHE A 868 20.80 13.65 -19.80
C PHE A 868 22.03 14.18 -19.04
N MET A 869 21.91 15.34 -18.38
CA MET A 869 22.99 15.89 -17.55
C MET A 869 23.34 14.99 -16.36
N GLN A 870 22.34 14.33 -15.76
CA GLN A 870 22.55 13.37 -14.67
C GLN A 870 23.24 12.08 -15.14
N ARG A 871 22.80 11.49 -16.25
CA ARG A 871 23.41 10.28 -16.85
C ARG A 871 24.87 10.50 -17.24
N ASN A 872 25.19 11.68 -17.79
CA ASN A 872 26.55 12.03 -18.22
C ASN A 872 27.44 12.59 -17.10
N ASN A 873 27.01 12.52 -15.84
CA ASN A 873 27.77 13.02 -14.68
C ASN A 873 28.18 14.51 -14.80
N ILE A 874 27.30 15.33 -15.39
CA ILE A 874 27.43 16.79 -15.47
C ILE A 874 26.84 17.43 -14.21
N ILE A 875 25.68 16.94 -13.75
CA ILE A 875 25.06 17.29 -12.47
C ILE A 875 24.73 16.03 -11.66
N ALA A 876 24.75 16.09 -10.34
CA ALA A 876 24.39 14.93 -9.51
C ALA A 876 22.85 14.75 -9.43
N ALA A 877 22.38 13.52 -9.19
CA ALA A 877 20.95 13.19 -9.13
C ALA A 877 20.12 14.04 -8.14
N ASN A 878 20.75 14.52 -7.06
CA ASN A 878 20.14 15.36 -6.03
C ASN A 878 20.61 16.83 -6.08
N ASP A 879 21.40 17.22 -7.08
CA ASP A 879 21.88 18.61 -7.23
C ASP A 879 20.95 19.39 -8.15
N LYS A 880 20.44 20.53 -7.65
CA LYS A 880 19.41 21.29 -8.34
C LYS A 880 20.04 22.37 -9.22
N LEU A 881 19.70 22.33 -10.50
CA LEU A 881 20.07 23.37 -11.46
C LEU A 881 19.35 24.69 -11.12
N ILE A 882 20.11 25.78 -11.05
CA ILE A 882 19.64 27.14 -10.74
C ILE A 882 19.54 27.95 -12.03
N TYR A 883 20.62 28.03 -12.81
CA TYR A 883 20.64 28.66 -14.13
C TYR A 883 21.36 27.77 -15.15
N PHE A 884 20.98 27.92 -16.41
CA PHE A 884 21.56 27.24 -17.57
C PHE A 884 21.59 28.15 -18.79
N TYR A 885 22.57 27.93 -19.65
CA TYR A 885 22.70 28.55 -20.97
C TYR A 885 23.49 27.62 -21.90
N SER A 886 23.21 27.67 -23.20
CA SER A 886 23.91 26.94 -24.26
C SER A 886 24.13 27.91 -25.43
N ASP A 887 25.32 27.90 -26.03
CA ASP A 887 25.63 28.71 -27.22
C ASP A 887 25.16 28.01 -28.51
N ASP A 888 24.93 26.69 -28.45
CA ASP A 888 24.23 25.96 -29.52
C ASP A 888 22.74 26.37 -29.54
N SER A 889 22.23 26.66 -30.73
CA SER A 889 20.85 27.08 -30.97
C SER A 889 19.89 25.93 -31.28
N PHE A 890 20.40 24.70 -31.45
CA PHE A 890 19.67 23.53 -31.92
C PHE A 890 19.65 22.37 -30.93
N SER A 891 20.71 22.16 -30.15
CA SER A 891 20.81 21.04 -29.21
C SER A 891 21.31 21.48 -27.83
N ILE A 892 20.64 21.00 -26.78
CA ILE A 892 21.11 21.15 -25.39
C ILE A 892 22.18 20.10 -25.06
N ARG A 893 22.37 19.07 -25.91
CA ARG A 893 23.30 17.96 -25.63
C ARG A 893 24.74 18.25 -26.07
N SER A 894 24.93 19.17 -27.00
CA SER A 894 26.22 19.53 -27.63
C SER A 894 26.99 20.62 -26.90
N ASP A 895 26.33 21.54 -26.18
CA ASP A 895 26.97 22.52 -25.28
C ASP A 895 26.04 22.88 -24.11
N GLY A 896 26.63 23.21 -22.96
CA GLY A 896 25.88 23.75 -21.84
C GLY A 896 26.72 24.25 -20.68
N ASN A 897 26.37 25.44 -20.20
CA ASN A 897 27.04 26.18 -19.13
C ASN A 897 26.00 26.43 -18.01
N GLY A 898 26.31 26.06 -16.76
CA GLY A 898 25.30 26.02 -15.71
C GLY A 898 25.79 26.27 -14.28
N LEU A 899 24.84 26.71 -13.45
CA LEU A 899 24.99 26.97 -12.01
C LEU A 899 24.03 26.05 -11.25
N THR A 900 24.53 25.30 -10.28
CA THR A 900 23.71 24.43 -9.41
C THR A 900 23.65 24.95 -7.97
N GLU A 901 23.05 24.18 -7.06
CA GLU A 901 23.11 24.46 -5.62
C GLU A 901 24.49 24.17 -5.01
N GLN A 902 25.35 23.38 -5.68
CA GLN A 902 26.65 22.94 -5.15
C GLN A 902 27.87 23.47 -5.92
N GLY A 903 27.70 23.93 -7.16
CA GLY A 903 28.82 24.36 -8.01
C GLY A 903 28.41 24.95 -9.35
N VAL A 904 29.37 24.93 -10.28
CA VAL A 904 29.24 25.33 -11.68
C VAL A 904 29.79 24.27 -12.61
N PHE A 905 29.28 24.23 -13.84
CA PHE A 905 29.77 23.35 -14.89
C PHE A 905 29.77 24.01 -16.27
N SER A 906 30.60 23.47 -17.15
CA SER A 906 30.56 23.66 -18.60
C SER A 906 30.73 22.29 -19.26
N TYR A 907 30.04 22.02 -20.35
CA TYR A 907 30.26 20.84 -21.18
C TYR A 907 30.10 21.18 -22.66
N TRP A 908 30.83 20.47 -23.52
CA TRP A 908 30.77 20.64 -24.97
C TRP A 908 31.13 19.34 -25.68
N GLU A 909 30.56 19.13 -26.87
CA GLU A 909 30.91 18.05 -27.78
C GLU A 909 32.18 18.46 -28.59
N GLY A 910 33.16 17.57 -28.66
CA GLY A 910 34.38 17.79 -29.43
C GLY A 910 34.27 17.43 -30.91
N ASP A 911 35.27 17.81 -31.71
CA ASP A 911 35.39 17.44 -33.14
C ASP A 911 35.44 15.91 -33.38
N ASP A 912 35.63 15.12 -32.32
CA ASP A 912 35.64 13.65 -32.27
C ASP A 912 34.27 13.04 -31.90
N GLY A 913 33.30 13.86 -31.52
CA GLY A 913 31.98 13.43 -31.01
C GLY A 913 31.99 12.99 -29.54
N GLU A 914 33.08 13.18 -28.80
CA GLU A 914 33.08 12.93 -27.35
C GLU A 914 32.56 14.14 -26.56
N LEU A 915 31.81 13.86 -25.50
CA LEU A 915 31.23 14.89 -24.62
C LEU A 915 32.21 15.26 -23.49
N TYR A 916 32.95 16.34 -23.70
CA TYR A 916 33.84 16.93 -22.72
C TYR A 916 33.04 17.68 -21.65
N ARG A 917 33.50 17.64 -20.40
CA ARG A 917 32.87 18.38 -19.29
C ARG A 917 33.87 18.82 -18.24
N GLU A 918 33.68 20.03 -17.75
CA GLU A 918 34.43 20.65 -16.68
C GLU A 918 33.45 21.06 -15.57
N THR A 919 33.69 20.62 -14.34
CA THR A 919 32.85 20.96 -13.18
C THR A 919 33.71 21.50 -12.04
N ALA A 920 33.14 22.38 -11.21
CA ALA A 920 33.77 22.78 -9.96
C ALA A 920 32.70 23.07 -8.90
N LYS A 921 32.83 22.45 -7.73
CA LYS A 921 32.04 22.80 -6.55
C LYS A 921 32.56 24.09 -5.95
N PHE A 922 31.71 24.83 -5.24
CA PHE A 922 32.09 26.15 -4.72
C PHE A 922 33.33 26.15 -3.81
N PHE A 923 33.65 25.05 -3.13
CA PHE A 923 34.87 24.93 -2.30
C PHE A 923 36.13 24.54 -3.10
N GLU A 924 35.98 24.06 -4.34
CA GLU A 924 37.08 23.72 -5.25
C GLU A 924 37.54 24.95 -6.04
N MET A 925 36.74 26.04 -6.02
CA MET A 925 36.96 27.29 -6.76
C MET A 925 37.80 28.29 -5.94
N GLN A 926 39.00 28.58 -6.43
CA GLN A 926 39.92 29.56 -5.86
C GLN A 926 39.55 31.01 -6.21
N LYS A 927 39.19 31.23 -7.48
CA LYS A 927 38.93 32.56 -8.07
C LYS A 927 38.00 32.43 -9.27
N ILE A 928 37.17 33.46 -9.50
CA ILE A 928 36.52 33.65 -10.81
C ILE A 928 36.89 35.00 -11.41
N GLU A 929 37.21 35.00 -12.70
CA GLU A 929 37.35 36.21 -13.52
C GLU A 929 36.17 36.30 -14.48
N PHE A 930 35.58 37.49 -14.58
CA PHE A 930 34.47 37.76 -15.49
C PHE A 930 34.90 38.86 -16.46
N SER A 931 35.04 38.47 -17.73
CA SER A 931 35.32 39.38 -18.83
C SER A 931 34.00 39.66 -19.54
N LYS A 932 33.37 40.78 -19.19
CA LYS A 932 32.09 41.17 -19.78
C LYS A 932 32.22 41.38 -21.29
N GLY A 933 31.38 40.69 -22.06
CA GLY A 933 31.24 40.82 -23.50
C GLY A 933 30.61 42.15 -23.92
N SER A 934 30.85 42.54 -25.17
CA SER A 934 30.06 43.57 -25.85
C SER A 934 28.79 42.96 -26.42
N TYR A 935 27.77 43.78 -26.68
CA TYR A 935 26.52 43.33 -27.31
C TYR A 935 26.76 42.40 -28.52
N GLY A 936 26.23 41.18 -28.46
CA GLY A 936 26.42 40.14 -29.49
C GLY A 936 27.74 39.36 -29.40
N VAL A 937 28.47 39.44 -28.28
CA VAL A 937 29.66 38.65 -27.97
C VAL A 937 29.52 38.11 -26.56
N ASN A 938 29.63 36.79 -26.40
CA ASN A 938 29.46 36.15 -25.09
C ASN A 938 30.47 36.69 -24.06
N SER A 939 29.98 36.96 -22.86
CA SER A 939 30.78 37.19 -21.67
C SER A 939 31.49 35.89 -21.29
N ILE A 940 32.78 36.00 -20.93
CA ILE A 940 33.60 34.85 -20.56
C ILE A 940 33.78 34.86 -19.04
N LEU A 941 33.39 33.78 -18.38
CA LEU A 941 33.58 33.57 -16.95
C LEU A 941 34.58 32.44 -16.74
N THR A 942 35.81 32.78 -16.38
CA THR A 942 36.88 31.82 -16.08
C THR A 942 36.81 31.40 -14.62
N VAL A 943 36.75 30.09 -14.37
CA VAL A 943 36.76 29.47 -13.05
C VAL A 943 38.12 28.84 -12.81
N TYR A 944 38.89 29.40 -11.87
CA TYR A 944 40.16 28.85 -11.40
C TYR A 944 39.93 27.94 -10.19
N ARG A 945 40.46 26.72 -10.24
CA ARG A 945 40.39 25.74 -9.15
C ARG A 945 41.59 25.82 -8.20
N GLU A 946 41.43 25.30 -6.99
CA GLU A 946 42.51 25.25 -5.99
C GLU A 946 43.65 24.27 -6.35
N ASP A 947 43.45 23.36 -7.31
CA ASP A 947 44.52 22.51 -7.87
C ASP A 947 45.39 23.21 -8.93
N GLY A 948 45.02 24.44 -9.33
CA GLY A 948 45.70 25.23 -10.34
C GLY A 948 45.21 25.02 -11.77
N SER A 949 44.18 24.20 -11.99
CA SER A 949 43.47 24.11 -13.28
C SER A 949 42.42 25.23 -13.41
N ASP A 950 42.03 25.54 -14.65
CA ASP A 950 40.94 26.47 -14.93
C ASP A 950 40.08 26.01 -16.12
N PHE A 951 38.84 26.51 -16.17
CA PHE A 951 37.95 26.31 -17.31
C PHE A 951 37.07 27.55 -17.54
N LEU A 952 36.47 27.62 -18.73
CA LEU A 952 35.67 28.76 -19.17
C LEU A 952 34.18 28.39 -19.17
N LEU A 953 33.33 29.33 -18.77
CA LEU A 953 31.91 29.35 -19.11
C LEU A 953 31.67 30.50 -20.08
N TYR A 954 30.95 30.22 -21.16
CA TYR A 954 30.43 31.24 -22.07
C TYR A 954 29.02 31.62 -21.62
N LEU A 955 28.71 32.91 -21.57
CA LEU A 955 27.43 33.44 -21.12
C LEU A 955 26.96 34.57 -22.04
N THR A 956 25.76 34.45 -22.58
CA THR A 956 25.13 35.49 -23.41
C THR A 956 24.87 36.79 -22.66
N THR A 957 25.12 37.92 -23.33
CA THR A 957 24.81 39.27 -22.82
C THR A 957 23.31 39.63 -22.90
N GLU A 958 22.48 38.78 -23.51
CA GLU A 958 21.06 39.07 -23.71
C GLU A 958 20.26 39.09 -22.40
N GLU A 959 19.31 40.02 -22.32
CA GLU A 959 18.57 40.41 -21.10
C GLU A 959 19.43 40.70 -19.83
N SER A 960 20.76 40.84 -19.95
CA SER A 960 21.73 40.88 -18.82
C SER A 960 21.84 39.56 -18.05
N GLY A 961 21.56 38.43 -18.70
CA GLY A 961 21.64 37.09 -18.10
C GLY A 961 23.04 36.74 -17.61
N ASP A 962 24.09 37.22 -18.27
CA ASP A 962 25.48 37.12 -17.83
C ASP A 962 25.73 37.81 -16.48
N GLU A 963 25.22 39.04 -16.29
CA GLU A 963 25.31 39.76 -15.01
C GLU A 963 24.49 39.08 -13.90
N GLU A 964 23.32 38.51 -14.21
CA GLU A 964 22.49 37.80 -13.24
C GLU A 964 23.15 36.49 -12.79
N PHE A 965 23.67 35.71 -13.75
CA PHE A 965 24.44 34.49 -13.49
C PHE A 965 25.71 34.78 -12.69
N GLU A 966 26.52 35.76 -13.11
CA GLU A 966 27.75 36.16 -12.39
C GLU A 966 27.42 36.58 -10.95
N LYS A 967 26.35 37.36 -10.76
CA LYS A 967 25.96 37.86 -9.44
C LYS A 967 25.46 36.75 -8.52
N GLU A 968 24.62 35.84 -8.99
CA GLU A 968 24.15 34.71 -8.16
C GLU A 968 25.27 33.70 -7.92
N LEU A 969 26.17 33.48 -8.89
CA LEU A 969 27.40 32.72 -8.68
C LEU A 969 28.29 33.36 -7.61
N ARG A 970 28.62 34.66 -7.72
CA ARG A 970 29.43 35.38 -6.71
C ARG A 970 28.78 35.35 -5.33
N LYS A 971 27.45 35.44 -5.26
CA LYS A 971 26.70 35.33 -4.01
C LYS A 971 26.78 33.92 -3.45
N ARG A 972 26.49 32.87 -4.22
CA ARG A 972 26.51 31.47 -3.76
C ARG A 972 27.91 30.97 -3.45
N TRP A 973 28.87 31.25 -4.31
CA TRP A 973 30.29 31.00 -4.05
C TRP A 973 30.76 31.82 -2.84
N GLY A 974 30.33 33.06 -2.70
CA GLY A 974 30.62 33.89 -1.52
C GLY A 974 30.02 33.33 -0.22
N ASP A 975 28.75 32.93 -0.21
CA ASP A 975 28.06 32.33 0.94
C ASP A 975 28.66 30.94 1.26
N ALA A 976 28.93 30.12 0.25
CA ALA A 976 29.56 28.81 0.38
C ALA A 976 31.03 28.93 0.81
N ARG A 977 31.77 29.95 0.36
CA ARG A 977 33.13 30.26 0.80
C ARG A 977 33.14 30.93 2.17
N LEU A 978 32.10 31.66 2.58
CA LEU A 978 31.97 32.16 3.95
C LEU A 978 31.54 31.03 4.91
N LEU A 979 30.82 30.02 4.42
CA LEU A 979 30.66 28.74 5.11
C LEU A 979 32.00 28.00 5.15
N HIS A 980 32.72 27.87 4.04
CA HIS A 980 33.93 27.07 3.94
C HIS A 980 35.15 27.72 4.63
N GLU A 981 35.23 29.06 4.67
CA GLU A 981 36.19 29.81 5.48
C GLU A 981 35.77 29.86 6.95
N LYS A 982 34.47 29.69 7.28
CA LYS A 982 34.07 29.32 8.63
C LYS A 982 34.48 27.87 8.95
N GLU A 983 34.32 26.92 8.05
CA GLU A 983 34.82 25.54 8.18
C GLU A 983 36.35 25.47 8.22
N LEU A 984 37.07 26.40 7.55
CA LEU A 984 38.53 26.45 7.50
C LEU A 984 39.14 27.30 8.62
N ALA A 985 38.46 28.34 9.13
CA ALA A 985 38.79 28.95 10.42
C ALA A 985 38.44 28.01 11.57
N PHE A 986 37.42 27.17 11.38
CA PHE A 986 37.27 25.94 12.14
C PHE A 986 38.22 24.84 11.64
N SER A 987 39.19 24.94 10.72
CA SER A 987 39.91 23.72 10.24
C SER A 987 40.97 23.17 11.17
N GLU A 988 41.50 24.00 12.07
CA GLU A 988 42.16 23.49 13.27
C GLU A 988 41.17 22.80 14.25
N ASP A 989 39.85 22.94 13.99
CA ASP A 989 38.71 22.28 14.66
C ASP A 989 37.86 21.35 13.72
N ALA A 990 38.10 21.20 12.41
CA ALA A 990 37.03 20.83 11.43
C ALA A 990 36.81 19.33 11.27
N THR A 991 37.17 18.59 12.30
CA THR A 991 36.41 17.40 12.66
C THR A 991 34.99 17.78 13.12
N VAL A 992 34.75 19.03 13.55
CA VAL A 992 33.52 19.53 14.18
C VAL A 992 32.38 19.92 13.22
N MET A 993 32.62 20.23 11.93
CA MET A 993 31.53 20.69 11.03
C MET A 993 30.95 19.62 10.09
N LYS A 994 31.69 18.54 9.75
CA LYS A 994 31.06 17.27 9.29
C LYS A 994 30.14 16.66 10.36
N LEU A 995 30.31 17.09 11.60
CA LEU A 995 29.44 16.81 12.72
C LEU A 995 28.13 17.62 12.68
N GLU A 996 27.98 18.71 11.90
CA GLU A 996 26.82 19.62 11.98
C GLU A 996 25.61 19.25 11.12
N LEU A 997 25.76 18.72 9.90
CA LEU A 997 24.63 18.11 9.19
C LEU A 997 24.20 16.79 9.86
N LYS A 998 25.16 16.12 10.52
CA LYS A 998 24.85 15.11 11.53
C LYS A 998 24.16 15.75 12.73
N ALA A 999 24.51 16.96 13.20
CA ALA A 999 23.92 17.68 14.34
C ALA A 999 22.63 18.48 14.08
N ILE A 1000 22.06 18.50 12.87
CA ILE A 1000 20.67 18.90 12.68
C ILE A 1000 19.76 17.70 13.00
N LYS A 1001 20.09 16.53 12.45
CA LYS A 1001 19.39 15.26 12.72
C LYS A 1001 19.65 14.78 14.16
N HIS A 1002 20.92 14.70 14.54
CA HIS A 1002 21.39 14.51 15.91
C HIS A 1002 21.05 15.71 16.82
N GLY A 1003 20.68 16.87 16.27
CA GLY A 1003 20.20 18.03 17.04
C GLY A 1003 18.77 17.82 17.51
N ILE A 1004 17.88 17.39 16.61
CA ILE A 1004 16.53 16.95 16.98
C ILE A 1004 16.61 15.69 17.85
N GLU A 1005 17.46 14.71 17.55
CA GLU A 1005 17.69 13.56 18.44
C GLU A 1005 18.30 13.97 19.79
N GLN A 1006 19.18 14.97 19.87
CA GLN A 1006 19.69 15.51 21.13
C GLN A 1006 18.65 16.31 21.88
N ILE A 1007 17.77 17.06 21.20
CA ILE A 1007 16.64 17.76 21.83
C ILE A 1007 15.68 16.71 22.39
N ILE A 1008 15.36 15.65 21.65
CA ILE A 1008 14.55 14.51 22.10
C ILE A 1008 15.24 13.78 23.27
N HIS A 1009 16.53 13.47 23.18
CA HIS A 1009 17.30 12.79 24.23
C HIS A 1009 17.47 13.67 25.47
N LYS A 1010 17.69 14.98 25.32
CA LYS A 1010 17.73 15.92 26.44
C LYS A 1010 16.35 16.02 27.08
N ALA A 1011 15.29 16.16 26.28
CA ALA A 1011 13.92 16.28 26.75
C ALA A 1011 13.39 15.02 27.46
N LEU A 1012 13.64 13.82 26.91
CA LEU A 1012 13.11 12.55 27.43
C LEU A 1012 14.06 11.83 28.40
N ILE A 1013 15.38 11.84 28.15
CA ILE A 1013 16.35 11.03 28.91
C ILE A 1013 17.13 11.87 29.94
N LYS A 1014 17.43 13.15 29.64
CA LYS A 1014 18.02 14.07 30.63
C LYS A 1014 17.01 14.98 31.33
N ASN A 1015 15.71 14.82 31.02
CA ASN A 1015 14.61 15.64 31.52
C ASN A 1015 14.79 17.16 31.37
N ASP A 1016 15.51 17.61 30.33
CA ASP A 1016 15.86 19.02 30.13
C ASP A 1016 14.66 19.87 29.69
N GLN A 1017 14.28 20.80 30.55
CA GLN A 1017 13.12 21.68 30.40
C GLN A 1017 13.15 22.55 29.13
N ALA A 1018 14.30 23.09 28.74
CA ALA A 1018 14.41 23.95 27.55
C ALA A 1018 14.21 23.14 26.27
N SER A 1019 14.80 21.94 26.21
CA SER A 1019 14.62 20.99 25.12
C SER A 1019 13.18 20.47 25.04
N GLN A 1020 12.52 20.24 26.18
CA GLN A 1020 11.09 19.88 26.22
C GLN A 1020 10.21 20.97 25.59
N ARG A 1021 10.38 22.24 25.99
CA ARG A 1021 9.65 23.36 25.38
C ARG A 1021 9.89 23.44 23.87
N LEU A 1022 11.15 23.39 23.43
CA LEU A 1022 11.50 23.50 22.02
C LEU A 1022 10.89 22.36 21.19
N LEU A 1023 10.94 21.13 21.71
CA LEU A 1023 10.31 19.97 21.07
C LEU A 1023 8.79 20.09 20.98
N ALA A 1024 8.15 20.66 22.02
CA ALA A 1024 6.72 20.96 22.00
C ALA A 1024 6.36 21.98 20.91
N GLU A 1025 7.17 23.03 20.73
CA GLU A 1025 6.95 24.07 19.72
C GLU A 1025 7.09 23.50 18.29
N LEU A 1026 8.11 22.66 18.05
CA LEU A 1026 8.31 21.94 16.79
C LEU A 1026 7.10 21.04 16.46
N TYR A 1027 6.63 20.23 17.44
CA TYR A 1027 5.44 19.40 17.27
C TYR A 1027 4.14 20.21 17.10
N SER A 1028 3.99 21.36 17.75
CA SER A 1028 2.77 22.17 17.60
C SER A 1028 2.62 22.80 16.22
N ARG A 1029 3.75 23.10 15.54
CA ARG A 1029 3.76 23.81 14.25
C ARG A 1029 4.15 22.97 13.04
N GLY A 1030 4.50 21.69 13.24
CA GLY A 1030 4.98 20.84 12.14
C GLY A 1030 6.35 21.23 11.59
N LEU A 1031 7.17 21.91 12.40
CA LEU A 1031 8.48 22.41 11.98
C LEU A 1031 9.53 21.32 12.19
N MET A 1032 10.12 20.81 11.10
CA MET A 1032 11.13 19.73 11.08
C MET A 1032 10.67 18.36 11.67
N VAL A 1033 9.44 18.27 12.18
CA VAL A 1033 8.74 17.06 12.62
C VAL A 1033 7.30 17.14 12.14
N GLN A 1034 6.62 16.01 11.92
CA GLN A 1034 5.19 16.03 11.58
C GLN A 1034 4.37 16.66 12.71
N GLN A 1035 3.43 17.56 12.38
CA GLN A 1035 2.60 18.25 13.36
C GLN A 1035 1.83 17.24 14.23
N ASN A 1036 1.91 17.39 15.56
CA ASN A 1036 1.24 16.51 16.51
C ASN A 1036 0.95 17.25 17.83
N ILE A 1037 -0.26 17.80 17.95
CA ILE A 1037 -0.64 18.63 19.10
C ILE A 1037 -0.64 17.84 20.42
N HIS A 1038 -1.02 16.55 20.42
CA HIS A 1038 -1.00 15.73 21.64
C HIS A 1038 0.44 15.54 22.19
N ARG A 1039 1.43 15.33 21.31
CA ARG A 1039 2.85 15.32 21.71
C ARG A 1039 3.32 16.71 22.16
N ALA A 1040 2.85 17.79 21.53
CA ALA A 1040 3.17 19.14 21.99
C ALA A 1040 2.65 19.42 23.41
N ILE A 1041 1.38 19.08 23.71
CA ILE A 1041 0.78 19.20 25.04
C ILE A 1041 1.61 18.43 26.09
N TYR A 1042 1.98 17.18 25.80
CA TYR A 1042 2.82 16.36 26.69
C TYR A 1042 4.17 17.03 27.03
N PHE A 1043 4.87 17.56 26.02
CA PHE A 1043 6.16 18.21 26.23
C PHE A 1043 6.05 19.61 26.87
N TYR A 1044 4.98 20.38 26.61
CA TYR A 1044 4.72 21.62 27.35
C TYR A 1044 4.37 21.35 28.82
N GLU A 1045 3.61 20.30 29.16
CA GLU A 1045 3.31 19.89 30.55
C GLU A 1045 4.59 19.45 31.29
N LEU A 1046 5.47 18.68 30.66
CA LEU A 1046 6.78 18.33 31.23
C LEU A 1046 7.63 19.57 31.51
N ALA A 1047 7.74 20.50 30.56
CA ALA A 1047 8.48 21.74 30.75
C ALA A 1047 7.86 22.63 31.85
N TYR A 1048 6.52 22.69 31.91
CA TYR A 1048 5.78 23.48 32.91
C TYR A 1048 5.97 22.95 34.33
N ARG A 1049 5.87 21.63 34.54
CA ARG A 1049 6.07 20.99 35.87
C ARG A 1049 7.47 21.24 36.46
N GLN A 1050 8.44 21.55 35.61
CA GLN A 1050 9.79 21.93 36.03
C GLN A 1050 9.97 23.44 36.27
N GLY A 1051 8.92 24.26 36.10
CA GLY A 1051 8.92 25.71 36.33
C GLY A 1051 8.98 26.61 35.07
N ASN A 1052 8.80 26.09 33.85
CA ASN A 1052 8.82 26.92 32.64
C ASN A 1052 7.46 27.58 32.43
N MET A 1053 7.26 28.74 33.06
CA MET A 1053 5.98 29.44 33.08
C MET A 1053 5.45 29.78 31.68
N SER A 1054 6.33 30.13 30.73
CA SER A 1054 5.92 30.37 29.35
C SER A 1054 5.41 29.11 28.64
N SER A 1055 5.86 27.92 29.06
CA SER A 1055 5.32 26.65 28.53
C SER A 1055 3.95 26.33 29.12
N GLY A 1056 3.67 26.80 30.34
CA GLY A 1056 2.33 26.76 30.94
C GLY A 1056 1.32 27.58 30.15
N ALA A 1057 1.71 28.77 29.67
CA ALA A 1057 0.82 29.61 28.86
C ALA A 1057 0.45 28.92 27.53
N ASP A 1058 1.41 28.30 26.85
CA ASP A 1058 1.17 27.61 25.59
C ASP A 1058 0.46 26.25 25.82
N LEU A 1059 0.76 25.53 26.91
CA LEU A 1059 0.00 24.36 27.36
C LEU A 1059 -1.48 24.66 27.59
N ALA A 1060 -1.77 25.63 28.45
CA ALA A 1060 -3.15 26.01 28.79
C ALA A 1060 -3.90 26.58 27.58
N TRP A 1061 -3.21 27.27 26.66
CA TRP A 1061 -3.76 27.65 25.35
C TRP A 1061 -4.22 26.43 24.55
N HIS A 1062 -3.37 25.41 24.39
CA HIS A 1062 -3.70 24.22 23.62
C HIS A 1062 -4.77 23.35 24.32
N LEU A 1063 -4.75 23.24 25.65
CA LEU A 1063 -5.81 22.56 26.41
C LEU A 1063 -7.18 23.26 26.24
N ALA A 1064 -7.21 24.60 26.24
CA ALA A 1064 -8.44 25.38 26.09
C ALA A 1064 -9.08 25.29 24.69
N ILE A 1065 -8.28 25.16 23.63
CA ILE A 1065 -8.79 25.17 22.23
C ILE A 1065 -8.96 23.78 21.61
N MET A 1066 -8.45 22.71 22.23
CA MET A 1066 -8.43 21.34 21.64
C MET A 1066 -9.36 20.33 22.35
N SER A 1067 -9.85 20.59 23.56
CA SER A 1067 -10.47 19.57 24.41
C SER A 1067 -11.86 19.92 24.93
N HIS A 1068 -12.79 18.97 24.83
CA HIS A 1068 -14.17 19.06 25.35
C HIS A 1068 -14.37 18.30 26.68
N GLY A 1069 -13.31 18.04 27.44
CA GLY A 1069 -13.39 17.41 28.77
C GLY A 1069 -13.24 18.42 29.91
N SER A 1070 -14.15 18.41 30.90
CA SER A 1070 -14.16 19.38 32.01
C SER A 1070 -12.82 19.46 32.75
N GLY A 1071 -12.20 18.31 33.07
CA GLY A 1071 -10.91 18.25 33.76
C GLY A 1071 -9.74 18.86 32.98
N ALA A 1072 -9.81 18.96 31.64
CA ALA A 1072 -8.80 19.64 30.85
C ALA A 1072 -8.95 21.17 30.91
N LEU A 1073 -10.18 21.67 30.98
CA LEU A 1073 -10.50 23.08 31.14
C LEU A 1073 -10.24 23.57 32.57
N GLU A 1074 -10.58 22.76 33.59
CA GLU A 1074 -10.21 23.01 34.99
C GLU A 1074 -8.68 23.14 35.14
N ARG A 1075 -7.91 22.22 34.53
CA ARG A 1075 -6.44 22.26 34.54
C ARG A 1075 -5.88 23.46 33.78
N ALA A 1076 -6.50 23.86 32.67
CA ALA A 1076 -6.12 25.05 31.94
C ALA A 1076 -6.42 26.35 32.74
N GLU A 1077 -7.54 26.39 33.48
CA GLU A 1077 -7.91 27.51 34.34
C GLU A 1077 -6.96 27.66 35.53
N GLU A 1078 -6.59 26.55 36.18
CA GLU A 1078 -5.59 26.50 37.26
C GLU A 1078 -4.26 27.12 36.82
N ILE A 1079 -3.72 26.66 35.69
CA ILE A 1079 -2.46 27.14 35.12
C ILE A 1079 -2.56 28.60 34.68
N ALA A 1080 -3.65 28.99 34.02
CA ALA A 1080 -3.86 30.37 33.58
C ALA A 1080 -3.97 31.35 34.77
N THR A 1081 -4.58 30.92 35.87
CA THR A 1081 -4.70 31.70 37.10
C THR A 1081 -3.35 31.84 37.80
N GLU A 1082 -2.55 30.77 37.92
CA GLU A 1082 -1.20 30.82 38.50
C GLU A 1082 -0.27 31.77 37.71
N LEU A 1083 -0.38 31.77 36.38
CA LEU A 1083 0.36 32.68 35.51
C LEU A 1083 -0.08 34.15 35.67
N LEU A 1084 -1.37 34.38 35.86
CA LEU A 1084 -1.92 35.71 36.07
C LEU A 1084 -1.49 36.32 37.40
N GLU A 1085 -1.38 35.53 38.47
CA GLU A 1085 -0.89 35.99 39.79
C GLU A 1085 0.60 36.34 39.78
N LYS A 1086 1.42 35.67 38.96
CA LYS A 1086 2.88 35.86 38.93
C LYS A 1086 3.37 36.95 37.99
N ASP A 1087 2.77 37.09 36.81
CA ASP A 1087 3.24 38.02 35.76
C ASP A 1087 2.18 39.06 35.36
N GLY A 1088 0.89 38.76 35.55
CA GLY A 1088 -0.23 39.68 35.25
C GLY A 1088 -0.39 40.08 33.76
N GLY A 1089 0.50 39.57 32.90
CA GLY A 1089 0.74 40.02 31.54
C GLY A 1089 -0.34 39.62 30.52
N ALA A 1090 -0.21 40.19 29.33
CA ALA A 1090 -1.19 40.04 28.25
C ALA A 1090 -1.49 38.57 27.90
N ARG A 1091 -0.46 37.73 27.76
CA ARG A 1091 -0.61 36.32 27.32
C ARG A 1091 -1.39 35.48 28.35
N ALA A 1092 -1.16 35.67 29.65
CA ALA A 1092 -1.91 34.97 30.69
C ALA A 1092 -3.41 35.31 30.64
N ARG A 1093 -3.74 36.59 30.41
CA ARG A 1093 -5.13 37.05 30.22
C ARG A 1093 -5.78 36.52 28.94
N GLU A 1094 -5.04 36.44 27.84
CA GLU A 1094 -5.56 35.82 26.61
C GLU A 1094 -5.88 34.34 26.81
N VAL A 1095 -5.01 33.60 27.51
CA VAL A 1095 -5.24 32.18 27.80
C VAL A 1095 -6.43 32.01 28.74
N LEU A 1096 -6.53 32.79 29.81
CA LEU A 1096 -7.68 32.74 30.72
C LEU A 1096 -8.99 33.14 30.01
N ALA A 1097 -8.95 34.09 29.09
CA ALA A 1097 -10.10 34.43 28.25
C ALA A 1097 -10.50 33.28 27.31
N ALA A 1098 -9.53 32.55 26.74
CA ALA A 1098 -9.81 31.36 25.94
C ALA A 1098 -10.44 30.23 26.77
N VAL A 1099 -9.97 30.01 28.01
CA VAL A 1099 -10.56 29.03 28.94
C VAL A 1099 -12.00 29.42 29.31
N TYR A 1100 -12.25 30.68 29.69
CA TYR A 1100 -13.61 31.15 29.96
C TYR A 1100 -14.52 31.05 28.73
N ALA A 1101 -14.02 31.32 27.52
CA ALA A 1101 -14.79 31.15 26.30
C ALA A 1101 -15.10 29.68 26.00
N ALA A 1102 -14.18 28.75 26.28
CA ALA A 1102 -14.39 27.31 26.14
C ALA A 1102 -15.39 26.76 27.17
N ASN A 1103 -15.38 27.28 28.40
CA ASN A 1103 -16.39 27.01 29.44
C ASN A 1103 -17.74 27.73 29.20
N GLY A 1104 -17.89 28.50 28.11
CA GLY A 1104 -19.12 29.25 27.79
C GLY A 1104 -19.35 30.53 28.61
N GLU A 1105 -18.41 30.92 29.47
CA GLU A 1105 -18.45 32.12 30.30
C GLU A 1105 -18.03 33.38 29.54
N PHE A 1106 -18.62 33.62 28.35
CA PHE A 1106 -18.20 34.67 27.43
C PHE A 1106 -18.14 36.08 28.05
N ALA A 1107 -19.00 36.40 29.00
CA ALA A 1107 -18.95 37.68 29.71
C ALA A 1107 -17.61 37.90 30.47
N ARG A 1108 -17.04 36.85 31.07
CA ARG A 1108 -15.71 36.88 31.71
C ARG A 1108 -14.59 36.86 30.67
N ALA A 1109 -14.72 36.03 29.64
CA ALA A 1109 -13.77 35.98 28.51
C ALA A 1109 -13.59 37.36 27.84
N ILE A 1110 -14.68 38.08 27.58
CA ILE A 1110 -14.66 39.43 27.01
C ILE A 1110 -13.90 40.41 27.91
N VAL A 1111 -14.12 40.36 29.24
CA VAL A 1111 -13.44 41.25 30.19
C VAL A 1111 -11.93 41.00 30.22
N GLU A 1112 -11.50 39.74 30.31
CA GLU A 1112 -10.07 39.42 30.30
C GLU A 1112 -9.41 39.67 28.94
N GLN A 1113 -10.09 39.38 27.82
CA GLN A 1113 -9.57 39.69 26.50
C GLN A 1113 -9.50 41.21 26.23
N GLN A 1114 -10.41 42.02 26.77
CA GLN A 1114 -10.29 43.49 26.75
C GLN A 1114 -9.07 43.97 27.53
N ARG A 1115 -8.82 43.40 28.71
CA ARG A 1115 -7.64 43.68 29.53
C ARG A 1115 -6.35 43.26 28.83
N ALA A 1116 -6.35 42.10 28.14
CA ALA A 1116 -5.25 41.68 27.28
C ALA A 1116 -5.01 42.69 26.14
N VAL A 1117 -6.04 43.07 25.36
CA VAL A 1117 -5.92 44.03 24.24
C VAL A 1117 -5.31 45.38 24.65
N ALA A 1118 -5.51 45.81 25.90
CA ALA A 1118 -4.89 47.02 26.44
C ALA A 1118 -3.38 46.88 26.76
N LEU A 1119 -2.91 45.65 26.99
CA LEU A 1119 -1.53 45.30 27.37
C LEU A 1119 -0.70 44.74 26.19
N VAL A 1120 -1.33 44.29 25.11
CA VAL A 1120 -0.66 43.75 23.91
C VAL A 1120 -0.04 44.89 23.06
N ASP A 1121 1.15 44.64 22.51
CA ASP A 1121 1.85 45.55 21.59
C ASP A 1121 1.09 45.78 20.27
N ASP A 1122 1.40 46.86 19.54
CA ASP A 1122 0.60 47.21 18.36
C ASP A 1122 0.69 46.17 17.22
N LYS A 1123 1.76 45.35 17.19
CA LYS A 1123 1.92 44.26 16.21
C LYS A 1123 0.92 43.12 16.46
N ASN A 1124 0.70 42.73 17.72
CA ASN A 1124 -0.19 41.63 18.07
C ASN A 1124 -1.62 42.09 18.45
N LYS A 1125 -1.82 43.40 18.70
CA LYS A 1125 -3.11 44.00 19.07
C LYS A 1125 -4.23 43.73 18.05
N ALA A 1126 -3.90 43.55 16.77
CA ALA A 1126 -4.86 43.17 15.74
C ALA A 1126 -5.44 41.76 15.97
N ILE A 1127 -4.59 40.79 16.33
CA ILE A 1127 -5.00 39.40 16.62
C ILE A 1127 -5.79 39.35 17.93
N ALA A 1128 -5.32 40.05 18.97
CA ALA A 1128 -6.00 40.13 20.25
C ALA A 1128 -7.41 40.77 20.13
N LYS A 1129 -7.58 41.79 19.27
CA LYS A 1129 -8.89 42.37 18.92
C LYS A 1129 -9.77 41.41 18.13
N ARG A 1130 -9.21 40.59 17.24
CA ARG A 1130 -9.97 39.58 16.50
C ARG A 1130 -10.53 38.51 17.45
N ARG A 1131 -9.72 38.01 18.39
CA ARG A 1131 -10.16 37.13 19.50
C ARG A 1131 -11.27 37.78 20.33
N LEU A 1132 -11.10 39.06 20.71
CA LEU A 1132 -12.15 39.81 21.42
C LEU A 1132 -13.47 39.84 20.64
N SER A 1133 -13.44 40.10 19.33
CA SER A 1133 -14.67 40.13 18.52
C SER A 1133 -15.35 38.75 18.42
N VAL A 1134 -14.58 37.66 18.45
CA VAL A 1134 -15.11 36.28 18.47
C VAL A 1134 -15.76 35.96 19.82
N TYR A 1135 -15.14 36.32 20.95
CA TYR A 1135 -15.74 36.17 22.27
C TYR A 1135 -16.98 37.07 22.47
N GLN A 1136 -16.99 38.27 21.88
CA GLN A 1136 -18.16 39.15 21.85
C GLN A 1136 -19.33 38.59 21.02
N ALA A 1137 -19.05 37.72 20.04
CA ALA A 1137 -20.05 36.96 19.30
C ALA A 1137 -20.49 35.67 20.04
N SER A 1138 -20.06 35.47 21.29
CA SER A 1138 -20.31 34.27 22.10
C SER A 1138 -19.84 32.97 21.43
N GLN A 1139 -18.67 33.01 20.79
CA GLN A 1139 -18.02 31.83 20.21
C GLN A 1139 -16.61 31.63 20.79
N PRO A 1140 -16.15 30.36 20.98
CA PRO A 1140 -14.77 30.08 21.36
C PRO A 1140 -13.81 30.33 20.18
N TRP A 1141 -12.52 30.45 20.47
CA TRP A 1141 -11.49 30.70 19.45
C TRP A 1141 -10.89 29.39 18.92
N THR A 1142 -10.81 29.25 17.60
CA THR A 1142 -10.13 28.15 16.91
C THR A 1142 -9.01 28.69 16.01
N GLU A 1143 -7.93 27.92 15.84
CA GLU A 1143 -6.83 28.28 14.94
C GLU A 1143 -7.06 27.73 13.52
N VAL A 1144 -6.69 28.52 12.51
CA VAL A 1144 -6.83 28.17 11.08
C VAL A 1144 -5.45 28.22 10.45
N TRP A 1145 -5.04 27.12 9.84
CA TRP A 1145 -3.79 26.99 9.09
C TRP A 1145 -4.11 26.81 7.60
N SER A 1146 -3.53 27.66 6.73
CA SER A 1146 -3.75 27.60 5.29
C SER A 1146 -2.63 26.86 4.57
N VAL A 1147 -2.98 25.87 3.76
CA VAL A 1147 -2.10 25.22 2.77
C VAL A 1147 -2.77 25.36 1.41
N ASP A 1148 -2.07 25.93 0.44
CA ASP A 1148 -2.61 26.12 -0.91
C ASP A 1148 -2.73 24.79 -1.66
N THR A 1149 -3.89 24.58 -2.30
CA THR A 1149 -4.24 23.32 -2.97
C THR A 1149 -3.83 23.31 -4.44
N VAL A 1150 -3.15 22.24 -4.87
CA VAL A 1150 -3.01 21.89 -6.29
C VAL A 1150 -4.35 21.34 -6.80
N ALA A 1151 -4.83 21.84 -7.93
CA ALA A 1151 -6.06 21.38 -8.55
C ALA A 1151 -5.80 20.29 -9.60
N GLY A 1152 -6.58 19.20 -9.58
CA GLY A 1152 -6.63 18.20 -10.66
C GLY A 1152 -5.99 16.86 -10.35
N SER A 1153 -6.59 16.09 -9.44
CA SER A 1153 -6.40 14.63 -9.33
C SER A 1153 -7.67 13.99 -8.79
N GLU A 1154 -7.92 12.72 -9.14
CA GLU A 1154 -9.07 11.96 -8.65
C GLU A 1154 -9.15 12.01 -7.11
N MET A 1155 -10.35 12.25 -6.56
CA MET A 1155 -10.50 12.28 -5.11
C MET A 1155 -10.33 10.88 -4.54
N LEU A 1156 -9.25 10.66 -3.80
CA LEU A 1156 -9.00 9.42 -3.08
C LEU A 1156 -9.78 9.43 -1.75
N PRO A 1157 -10.58 8.39 -1.45
CA PRO A 1157 -11.27 8.29 -0.18
C PRO A 1157 -10.27 8.04 0.96
N LEU A 1158 -10.49 8.75 2.07
CA LEU A 1158 -9.81 8.57 3.35
C LEU A 1158 -10.16 7.23 4.02
N VAL A 1159 -11.40 6.75 3.81
CA VAL A 1159 -11.89 5.45 4.28
C VAL A 1159 -12.55 4.71 3.12
N ARG A 1160 -12.11 3.49 2.84
CA ARG A 1160 -12.74 2.55 1.90
C ARG A 1160 -13.30 1.35 2.66
N GLN A 1161 -14.39 0.78 2.15
CA GLN A 1161 -14.90 -0.52 2.55
C GLN A 1161 -15.10 -1.40 1.31
N ALA A 1162 -14.69 -2.66 1.36
CA ALA A 1162 -15.00 -3.59 0.28
C ALA A 1162 -16.50 -3.97 0.35
N PRO A 1163 -17.22 -4.05 -0.79
CA PRO A 1163 -18.57 -4.59 -0.80
C PRO A 1163 -18.54 -6.11 -0.60
N HIS A 1164 -19.48 -6.63 0.19
CA HIS A 1164 -19.67 -8.06 0.34
C HIS A 1164 -20.16 -8.67 -0.98
N TYR A 1165 -19.66 -9.85 -1.35
CA TYR A 1165 -20.09 -10.50 -2.59
C TYR A 1165 -21.59 -10.86 -2.51
N PRO A 1166 -22.45 -10.43 -3.46
CA PRO A 1166 -23.87 -10.71 -3.40
C PRO A 1166 -24.14 -12.22 -3.48
N LEU A 1167 -24.87 -12.78 -2.50
CA LEU A 1167 -25.15 -14.22 -2.44
C LEU A 1167 -25.85 -14.75 -3.70
N ALA A 1168 -26.72 -13.95 -4.33
CA ALA A 1168 -27.40 -14.29 -5.58
C ALA A 1168 -26.47 -14.32 -6.81
N ALA A 1169 -25.36 -13.58 -6.78
CA ALA A 1169 -24.30 -13.63 -7.77
C ALA A 1169 -23.37 -14.83 -7.52
N LEU A 1170 -22.98 -15.04 -6.26
CA LEU A 1170 -22.15 -16.16 -5.80
C LEU A 1170 -22.78 -17.53 -6.15
N GLN A 1171 -24.07 -17.73 -5.83
CA GLN A 1171 -24.81 -18.97 -6.14
C GLN A 1171 -24.88 -19.29 -7.65
N LYS A 1172 -24.70 -18.29 -8.52
CA LYS A 1172 -24.73 -18.46 -9.98
C LYS A 1172 -23.34 -18.38 -10.63
N LYS A 1173 -22.28 -18.26 -9.82
CA LYS A 1173 -20.91 -17.96 -10.27
C LYS A 1173 -20.84 -16.75 -11.24
N VAL A 1174 -21.57 -15.68 -10.91
CA VAL A 1174 -21.61 -14.46 -11.74
C VAL A 1174 -20.63 -13.44 -11.18
N GLU A 1175 -19.59 -13.15 -11.97
CA GLU A 1175 -18.65 -12.03 -11.80
C GLU A 1175 -19.13 -10.78 -12.54
N GLY A 1176 -18.61 -9.62 -12.17
CA GLY A 1176 -19.02 -8.37 -12.83
C GLY A 1176 -18.37 -7.09 -12.32
N ASN A 1177 -18.77 -5.99 -12.92
CA ASN A 1177 -18.34 -4.64 -12.57
C ASN A 1177 -19.56 -3.75 -12.33
N ILE A 1178 -19.44 -2.80 -11.41
CA ILE A 1178 -20.43 -1.74 -11.23
C ILE A 1178 -19.73 -0.40 -10.98
N VAL A 1179 -20.18 0.63 -11.67
CA VAL A 1179 -19.70 2.01 -11.52
C VAL A 1179 -20.81 2.85 -10.91
N PHE A 1180 -20.49 3.56 -9.83
CA PHE A 1180 -21.38 4.53 -9.20
C PHE A 1180 -20.91 5.95 -9.46
N GLN A 1181 -21.86 6.85 -9.67
CA GLN A 1181 -21.70 8.30 -9.65
C GLN A 1181 -22.38 8.85 -8.39
N PHE A 1182 -21.74 9.79 -7.68
CA PHE A 1182 -22.23 10.32 -6.41
C PHE A 1182 -21.66 11.71 -6.11
N ASP A 1183 -22.24 12.39 -5.13
CA ASP A 1183 -21.72 13.63 -4.57
C ASP A 1183 -20.94 13.32 -3.27
N VAL A 1184 -19.79 13.97 -3.08
CA VAL A 1184 -19.07 14.02 -1.80
C VAL A 1184 -19.46 15.32 -1.10
N MET A 1185 -20.00 15.22 0.11
CA MET A 1185 -20.45 16.38 0.90
C MET A 1185 -19.27 17.09 1.56
N ALA A 1186 -19.49 18.33 2.00
CA ALA A 1186 -18.50 19.14 2.72
C ALA A 1186 -17.96 18.52 4.04
N ASP A 1187 -18.60 17.50 4.60
CA ASP A 1187 -18.11 16.72 5.74
C ASP A 1187 -17.31 15.46 5.34
N GLY A 1188 -17.14 15.22 4.05
CA GLY A 1188 -16.49 14.05 3.48
C GLY A 1188 -17.41 12.84 3.27
N SER A 1189 -18.67 12.89 3.69
CA SER A 1189 -19.64 11.80 3.49
C SER A 1189 -20.12 11.70 2.04
N VAL A 1190 -20.66 10.54 1.67
CA VAL A 1190 -21.19 10.27 0.33
C VAL A 1190 -22.72 10.44 0.28
N ALA A 1191 -23.21 11.21 -0.69
CA ALA A 1191 -24.62 11.45 -0.96
C ALA A 1191 -24.97 11.24 -2.45
N ASN A 1192 -26.27 11.25 -2.78
CA ASN A 1192 -26.79 11.22 -4.15
C ASN A 1192 -26.27 10.07 -5.05
N ILE A 1193 -25.98 8.90 -4.46
CA ILE A 1193 -25.45 7.73 -5.17
C ILE A 1193 -26.43 7.26 -6.27
N ALA A 1194 -25.92 7.15 -7.50
CA ALA A 1194 -26.58 6.58 -8.67
C ALA A 1194 -25.66 5.54 -9.35
N VAL A 1195 -26.24 4.51 -9.96
CA VAL A 1195 -25.50 3.58 -10.82
C VAL A 1195 -25.27 4.24 -12.17
N GLU A 1196 -24.03 4.31 -12.63
CA GLU A 1196 -23.69 4.76 -14.00
C GLU A 1196 -23.69 3.57 -14.98
N SER A 1197 -23.11 2.44 -14.57
CA SER A 1197 -23.15 1.19 -15.34
C SER A 1197 -22.99 -0.03 -14.43
N GLU A 1198 -23.59 -1.16 -14.81
CA GLU A 1198 -23.46 -2.45 -14.16
C GLU A 1198 -23.41 -3.56 -15.22
N GLU A 1199 -22.41 -4.42 -15.15
CA GLU A 1199 -22.24 -5.54 -16.08
C GLU A 1199 -21.85 -6.82 -15.34
N PRO A 1200 -22.70 -7.88 -15.34
CA PRO A 1200 -24.10 -7.91 -15.77
C PRO A 1200 -25.07 -7.21 -14.78
N GLU A 1201 -26.10 -6.56 -15.33
CA GLU A 1201 -27.15 -5.85 -14.57
C GLU A 1201 -27.87 -6.72 -13.53
N GLY A 1202 -28.21 -6.12 -12.38
CA GLY A 1202 -29.13 -6.65 -11.38
C GLY A 1202 -28.53 -7.56 -10.31
N TYR A 1203 -27.21 -7.52 -10.10
CA TYR A 1203 -26.51 -8.42 -9.17
C TYR A 1203 -25.78 -7.70 -8.04
N PHE A 1204 -25.15 -6.56 -8.33
CA PHE A 1204 -24.13 -5.90 -7.52
C PHE A 1204 -24.55 -4.56 -6.92
N GLU A 1205 -25.62 -3.93 -7.42
CA GLU A 1205 -26.07 -2.60 -6.95
C GLU A 1205 -26.19 -2.52 -5.43
N ALA A 1206 -26.90 -3.45 -4.78
CA ALA A 1206 -27.15 -3.37 -3.35
C ALA A 1206 -25.85 -3.37 -2.52
N ALA A 1207 -24.93 -4.30 -2.83
CA ALA A 1207 -23.68 -4.45 -2.10
C ALA A 1207 -22.71 -3.28 -2.38
N GLY A 1208 -22.58 -2.86 -3.64
CA GLY A 1208 -21.75 -1.72 -4.01
C GLY A 1208 -22.25 -0.41 -3.38
N ARG A 1209 -23.57 -0.20 -3.34
CA ARG A 1209 -24.20 0.98 -2.71
C ARG A 1209 -24.00 0.98 -1.19
N GLU A 1210 -24.16 -0.17 -0.53
CA GLU A 1210 -23.94 -0.30 0.92
C GLU A 1210 -22.49 -0.01 1.32
N ALA A 1211 -21.52 -0.48 0.53
CA ALA A 1211 -20.12 -0.18 0.75
C ALA A 1211 -19.83 1.31 0.54
N LEU A 1212 -20.31 1.89 -0.56
CA LEU A 1212 -20.02 3.27 -0.93
C LEU A 1212 -20.61 4.30 0.05
N GLN A 1213 -21.76 4.00 0.68
CA GLN A 1213 -22.33 4.83 1.75
C GLN A 1213 -21.43 4.96 2.99
N LYS A 1214 -20.47 4.04 3.16
CA LYS A 1214 -19.54 4.00 4.28
C LYS A 1214 -18.15 4.57 3.92
N PHE A 1215 -17.99 5.09 2.71
CA PHE A 1215 -16.76 5.77 2.30
C PHE A 1215 -16.75 7.18 2.89
N ILE A 1216 -15.55 7.62 3.28
CA ILE A 1216 -15.29 9.00 3.67
C ILE A 1216 -14.21 9.52 2.73
N TYR A 1217 -14.46 10.66 2.11
CA TYR A 1217 -13.52 11.37 1.24
C TYR A 1217 -12.95 12.58 1.96
N ILE A 1218 -11.75 13.02 1.54
CA ILE A 1218 -11.27 14.35 1.92
C ILE A 1218 -12.10 15.36 1.12
N PRO A 1219 -12.93 16.22 1.75
CA PRO A 1219 -13.79 17.14 1.01
C PRO A 1219 -12.95 18.19 0.28
N GLN A 1220 -13.37 18.58 -0.91
CA GLN A 1220 -12.66 19.61 -1.67
C GLN A 1220 -12.77 20.96 -0.94
N MET A 1221 -11.63 21.63 -0.76
CA MET A 1221 -11.56 22.91 -0.06
C MET A 1221 -11.58 24.07 -1.07
N SER A 1222 -12.45 25.05 -0.86
CA SER A 1222 -12.51 26.29 -1.63
C SER A 1222 -12.55 27.49 -0.69
N ASN A 1223 -11.58 28.41 -0.83
CA ASN A 1223 -11.38 29.56 0.08
C ASN A 1223 -11.32 29.18 1.58
N GLY A 1224 -10.79 28.00 1.91
CA GLY A 1224 -10.70 27.49 3.28
C GLY A 1224 -12.00 26.93 3.87
N VAL A 1225 -13.05 26.79 3.05
CA VAL A 1225 -14.32 26.14 3.42
C VAL A 1225 -14.44 24.84 2.62
N ALA A 1226 -14.83 23.76 3.28
CA ALA A 1226 -15.14 22.50 2.59
C ALA A 1226 -16.42 22.67 1.76
N ILE A 1227 -16.42 22.17 0.52
CA ILE A 1227 -17.55 22.29 -0.42
C ILE A 1227 -17.96 20.93 -0.97
N ASP A 1228 -19.26 20.80 -1.24
CA ASP A 1228 -19.80 19.60 -1.89
C ASP A 1228 -19.19 19.44 -3.29
N THR A 1229 -18.59 18.28 -3.55
CA THR A 1229 -17.93 17.93 -4.82
C THR A 1229 -18.80 16.94 -5.56
N LYS A 1230 -19.21 17.29 -6.79
CA LYS A 1230 -20.21 16.53 -7.54
C LYS A 1230 -19.62 15.56 -8.54
N ASP A 1231 -20.45 14.62 -8.96
CA ASP A 1231 -20.19 13.70 -10.08
C ASP A 1231 -18.91 12.84 -9.89
N VAL A 1232 -18.57 12.54 -8.64
CA VAL A 1232 -17.46 11.66 -8.26
C VAL A 1232 -17.82 10.23 -8.65
N LYS A 1233 -16.85 9.47 -9.17
CA LYS A 1233 -17.06 8.11 -9.66
C LYS A 1233 -16.25 7.09 -8.88
N ASN A 1234 -16.83 5.92 -8.62
CA ASN A 1234 -16.13 4.79 -8.04
C ASN A 1234 -16.58 3.48 -8.70
N LYS A 1235 -15.62 2.68 -9.14
CA LYS A 1235 -15.85 1.35 -9.72
C LYS A 1235 -15.59 0.27 -8.68
N PHE A 1236 -16.53 -0.65 -8.52
CA PHE A 1236 -16.31 -1.93 -7.85
C PHE A 1236 -16.22 -3.04 -8.90
N THR A 1237 -15.29 -3.96 -8.66
CA THR A 1237 -15.11 -5.19 -9.45
C THR A 1237 -15.36 -6.36 -8.50
N PHE A 1238 -16.29 -7.23 -8.88
CA PHE A 1238 -16.66 -8.43 -8.15
C PHE A 1238 -16.12 -9.64 -8.90
N THR A 1239 -15.04 -10.22 -8.37
CA THR A 1239 -14.40 -11.44 -8.87
C THR A 1239 -14.53 -12.56 -7.85
N LEU A 1240 -14.73 -13.78 -8.33
CA LEU A 1240 -14.73 -14.99 -7.54
C LEU A 1240 -13.30 -15.55 -7.51
N THR A 1241 -12.78 -15.77 -6.32
CA THR A 1241 -11.60 -16.60 -6.08
C THR A 1241 -12.10 -17.91 -5.51
N ASP A 1242 -11.64 -19.04 -6.06
CA ASP A 1242 -12.02 -20.39 -5.61
C ASP A 1242 -11.59 -20.67 -4.16
#